data_AF-A0A0H3NU89-F1
#
_entry.id   AF-A0A0H3NU89-F1
#
_cell.length_a   1.000
_cell.length_b   1.000
_cell.length_c   1.000
_cell.angle_alpha   90.00
_cell.angle_beta   90.00
_cell.angle_gamma   90.00
#
_symmetry.space_group_name_H-M   'P 1'
#
loop_
_entity.id
_entity.type
_entity.pdbx_description
1 polymer ?
#
loop_
_entity_poly.entity_id
_entity_poly.type
_entity_poly.pdbx_seq_one_letter_code
_entity_poly.pdbx_strand_id
1 'polypeptide(L)'
;MTKYSLRARMMILILAPTLLLGLLLSTTFMVNRYNELQKQLVNAGTNIIEPLAVASEYGMTFRNRDTVRQLINLLHRRHSNIVRSISVFDADNNIFVTSNYNYNSSQLRLPKDDAIPSSLMLSYRGDSLILRMPIVSESNLSSDRSSDSDITNRPLGYIAMDLDLQSVRLQQYKEIFISTLLLLFCMCVAILFAYRLMRDVTGPIRNMVNAVDRIRRGQLDSRVEGHMLGELNILKNGINSMAMSLAAYHEEMQQNIDQATSDLRETLEQMEIQNVELGLAKKRAQEAARIKSEFLANMSHELRTPLNGVIGFTRQTLKTSLTPTQTDYLQTIQRSANNLLCIINDVLDFSKLEAEKLILEHIPFSLRGALDEVIILLAHTAHEKGLELTLHVNKDVPEQVIGDAMRLQQIVTNLLGNAIKFTEQGNIDILVAVRAIASQQVTLVVEIHDTGIGISESQQAQLFQAFRQADASISRRHGGTGLGLVITERLVKEMGGDISFHSQVERGSTFRFHLTLDLNEAIPSRRPDMSHLEGKTLAYIERNAAAARATLDILSITPLQVTHSLTLAQLPIQHYDFLLVGVPIPYRNNMAVHQDKLIAAMKISEQVILALPSQSQVEAEQLKQIGAKACLVKPISANRLIPLLSYEKAHSELPVVEQAHKQPKLPFKVMAVDDNPANLKLMGTLLEEQVEETVLCDSGAKAIAYARENTLDIILMDIQMPEIDGIRASEVIHQMSHHQDTPIIAVTAHTVRGQQEQLLKLGMADYLAKPIDEARLIQALSRYLPDGASQLHDEQPHALQHSHVLQQPHALQQSHSLQQQGEGESESESESESESESESESETHIP
;
A
#
# COMPACT_ATOMS: atom_id res chain seq x y z
N MET A 1 -14.19 54.79 -24.74
CA MET A 1 -14.44 55.77 -25.83
C MET A 1 -15.51 55.22 -26.79
N THR A 2 -16.22 56.09 -27.51
CA THR A 2 -17.54 55.82 -28.12
C THR A 2 -17.60 54.64 -29.11
N LYS A 3 -18.46 53.65 -28.81
CA LYS A 3 -18.75 52.46 -29.65
C LYS A 3 -19.57 52.80 -30.91
N TYR A 4 -19.03 53.59 -31.82
CA TYR A 4 -19.57 53.67 -33.18
C TYR A 4 -19.10 52.47 -34.00
N SER A 5 -20.05 51.74 -34.60
CA SER A 5 -19.73 50.66 -35.52
C SER A 5 -18.94 51.16 -36.73
N LEU A 6 -18.09 50.30 -37.32
CA LEU A 6 -17.33 50.62 -38.55
C LEU A 6 -18.25 51.21 -39.64
N ARG A 7 -19.45 50.62 -39.74
CA ARG A 7 -20.57 51.05 -40.57
C ARG A 7 -20.91 52.54 -40.40
N ALA A 8 -21.11 52.99 -39.17
CA ALA A 8 -21.47 54.38 -38.88
C ALA A 8 -20.32 55.34 -39.22
N ARG A 9 -19.07 54.97 -38.92
CA ARG A 9 -17.89 55.80 -39.25
C ARG A 9 -17.73 55.99 -40.76
N MET A 10 -17.85 54.92 -41.57
CA MET A 10 -17.76 55.04 -43.03
C MET A 10 -18.89 55.89 -43.64
N MET A 11 -20.13 55.71 -43.19
CA MET A 11 -21.27 56.51 -43.67
C MET A 11 -21.08 58.01 -43.38
N ILE A 12 -20.63 58.36 -42.17
CA ILE A 12 -20.35 59.76 -41.80
C ILE A 12 -19.22 60.34 -42.65
N LEU A 13 -18.13 59.58 -42.86
CA LEU A 13 -16.94 60.04 -43.57
C LEU A 13 -17.20 60.29 -45.07
N ILE A 14 -18.18 59.62 -45.67
CA ILE A 14 -18.58 59.83 -47.08
C ILE A 14 -19.70 60.89 -47.20
N LEU A 15 -20.71 60.85 -46.32
CA LEU A 15 -21.92 61.67 -46.46
C LEU A 15 -21.76 63.10 -45.92
N ALA A 16 -21.02 63.30 -44.83
CA ALA A 16 -20.87 64.64 -44.25
C ALA A 16 -20.07 65.61 -45.15
N PRO A 17 -18.94 65.22 -45.76
CA PRO A 17 -18.23 66.12 -46.68
C PRO A 17 -19.02 66.43 -47.95
N THR A 18 -19.75 65.44 -48.50
CA THR A 18 -20.55 65.61 -49.72
C THR A 18 -21.75 66.53 -49.51
N LEU A 19 -22.45 66.40 -48.38
CA LEU A 19 -23.49 67.36 -47.97
C LEU A 19 -22.93 68.77 -47.78
N LEU A 20 -21.82 68.92 -47.05
CA LEU A 20 -21.22 70.22 -46.75
C LEU A 20 -20.76 70.94 -48.02
N LEU A 21 -20.04 70.24 -48.91
CA LEU A 21 -19.56 70.81 -50.17
C LEU A 21 -20.73 71.16 -51.11
N GLY A 22 -21.75 70.29 -51.18
CA GLY A 22 -22.94 70.51 -51.99
C GLY A 22 -23.77 71.72 -51.55
N LEU A 23 -23.99 71.90 -50.25
CA LEU A 23 -24.68 73.08 -49.70
C LEU A 23 -23.92 74.38 -49.99
N LEU A 24 -22.59 74.37 -49.82
CA LEU A 24 -21.74 75.54 -50.08
C LEU A 24 -21.78 75.95 -51.56
N LEU A 25 -21.65 75.00 -52.48
CA LEU A 25 -21.71 75.25 -53.93
C LEU A 25 -23.11 75.70 -54.38
N SER A 26 -24.17 75.08 -53.87
CA SER A 26 -25.55 75.46 -54.20
C SER A 26 -25.88 76.89 -53.73
N THR A 27 -25.49 77.25 -52.50
CA THR A 27 -25.73 78.58 -51.93
C THR A 27 -24.98 79.67 -52.71
N THR A 28 -23.71 79.45 -53.03
CA THR A 28 -22.89 80.43 -53.78
C THR A 28 -23.40 80.64 -55.21
N PHE A 29 -23.79 79.56 -55.91
CA PHE A 29 -24.37 79.66 -57.25
C PHE A 29 -25.71 80.43 -57.25
N MET A 30 -26.59 80.13 -56.29
CA MET A 30 -27.90 80.78 -56.16
C MET A 30 -27.79 82.30 -55.95
N VAL A 31 -26.89 82.75 -55.07
CA VAL A 31 -26.65 84.18 -54.80
C VAL A 31 -26.07 84.90 -56.03
N ASN A 32 -25.10 84.29 -56.71
CA ASN A 32 -24.50 84.87 -57.91
C ASN A 32 -25.53 85.02 -59.04
N ARG A 33 -26.35 83.99 -59.29
CA ARG A 33 -27.40 84.02 -60.31
C ARG A 33 -28.48 85.07 -60.03
N TYR A 34 -28.87 85.24 -58.77
CA TYR A 34 -29.85 86.27 -58.38
C TYR A 34 -29.36 87.68 -58.75
N ASN A 35 -28.12 88.00 -58.39
CA ASN A 35 -27.50 89.30 -58.67
C ASN A 35 -27.32 89.53 -60.19
N GLU A 36 -27.05 88.47 -60.96
CA GLU A 36 -26.93 88.52 -62.41
C GLU A 36 -28.26 88.88 -63.09
N LEU A 37 -29.35 88.19 -62.72
CA LEU A 37 -30.68 88.42 -63.30
C LEU A 37 -31.21 89.83 -63.03
N GLN A 38 -31.00 90.39 -61.84
CA GLN A 38 -31.40 91.78 -61.54
C GLN A 38 -30.63 92.79 -62.39
N LYS A 39 -29.31 92.63 -62.55
CA LYS A 39 -28.49 93.52 -63.39
C LYS A 39 -28.91 93.45 -64.86
N GLN A 40 -29.23 92.26 -65.37
CA GLN A 40 -29.72 92.09 -66.74
C GLN A 40 -31.02 92.87 -67.00
N LEU A 41 -31.99 92.86 -66.06
CA LEU A 41 -33.23 93.62 -66.21
C LEU A 41 -32.98 95.15 -66.21
N VAL A 42 -32.15 95.65 -65.30
CA VAL A 42 -31.77 97.08 -65.23
C VAL A 42 -31.11 97.54 -66.54
N ASN A 43 -30.16 96.76 -67.05
CA ASN A 43 -29.47 97.06 -68.31
C ASN A 43 -30.43 97.02 -69.50
N ALA A 44 -31.34 96.03 -69.55
CA ALA A 44 -32.34 95.94 -70.61
C ALA A 44 -33.29 97.15 -70.62
N GLY A 45 -33.75 97.61 -69.45
CA GLY A 45 -34.56 98.82 -69.33
C GLY A 45 -33.81 100.09 -69.73
N THR A 46 -32.54 100.22 -69.31
CA THR A 46 -31.67 101.35 -69.65
C THR A 46 -31.49 101.47 -71.16
N ASN A 47 -31.15 100.36 -71.82
CA ASN A 47 -30.99 100.27 -73.28
C ASN A 47 -32.27 100.57 -74.08
N ILE A 48 -33.44 100.64 -73.45
CA ILE A 48 -34.71 101.03 -74.07
C ILE A 48 -35.03 102.50 -73.74
N ILE A 49 -34.92 102.93 -72.48
CA ILE A 49 -35.37 104.24 -72.04
C ILE A 49 -34.47 105.39 -72.51
N GLU A 50 -33.16 105.15 -72.63
CA GLU A 50 -32.18 106.19 -73.00
C GLU A 50 -32.26 106.57 -74.48
N PRO A 51 -32.21 105.62 -75.46
CA PRO A 51 -32.47 105.96 -76.86
C PRO A 51 -33.87 106.53 -77.10
N LEU A 52 -34.86 106.10 -76.31
CA LEU A 52 -36.22 106.63 -76.35
C LEU A 52 -36.29 108.08 -75.85
N ALA A 53 -35.51 108.47 -74.85
CA ALA A 53 -35.43 109.85 -74.37
C ALA A 53 -34.89 110.78 -75.47
N VAL A 54 -33.76 110.41 -76.09
CA VAL A 54 -33.15 111.15 -77.22
C VAL A 54 -34.13 111.24 -78.40
N ALA A 55 -34.69 110.12 -78.85
CA ALA A 55 -35.63 110.12 -79.98
C ALA A 55 -36.96 110.84 -79.69
N SER A 56 -37.30 111.09 -78.42
CA SER A 56 -38.48 111.87 -78.04
C SER A 56 -38.24 113.39 -78.03
N GLU A 57 -36.98 113.87 -78.06
CA GLU A 57 -36.62 115.30 -78.05
C GLU A 57 -37.37 116.07 -79.14
N TYR A 58 -37.27 115.63 -80.40
CA TYR A 58 -37.90 116.28 -81.54
C TYR A 58 -39.42 116.39 -81.36
N GLY A 59 -40.06 115.31 -80.93
CA GLY A 59 -41.51 115.27 -80.71
C GLY A 59 -41.97 116.13 -79.53
N MET A 60 -41.16 116.27 -78.48
CA MET A 60 -41.43 117.17 -77.35
C MET A 60 -41.25 118.64 -77.75
N THR A 61 -40.14 118.96 -78.43
CA THR A 61 -39.79 120.33 -78.86
C THR A 61 -40.85 120.93 -79.77
N PHE A 62 -41.30 120.19 -80.78
CA PHE A 62 -42.36 120.62 -81.70
C PHE A 62 -43.78 120.26 -81.21
N ARG A 63 -43.93 119.79 -79.97
CA ARG A 63 -45.20 119.33 -79.34
C ARG A 63 -46.01 118.31 -80.17
N ASN A 64 -45.36 117.55 -81.05
CA ASN A 64 -46.01 116.51 -81.86
C ASN A 64 -46.22 115.22 -81.05
N ARG A 65 -47.38 115.15 -80.38
CA ARG A 65 -47.77 114.02 -79.53
C ARG A 65 -47.87 112.69 -80.28
N ASP A 66 -48.22 112.69 -81.56
CA ASP A 66 -48.47 111.44 -82.30
C ASP A 66 -47.18 110.73 -82.72
N THR A 67 -46.13 111.46 -83.08
CA THR A 67 -44.80 110.86 -83.34
C THR A 67 -44.25 110.18 -82.08
N VAL A 68 -44.29 110.87 -80.93
CA VAL A 68 -43.86 110.30 -79.65
C VAL A 68 -44.74 109.09 -79.28
N ARG A 69 -46.06 109.17 -79.46
CA ARG A 69 -46.99 108.06 -79.21
C ARG A 69 -46.70 106.81 -80.03
N GLN A 70 -46.41 106.95 -81.32
CA GLN A 70 -46.05 105.81 -82.17
C GLN A 70 -44.76 105.14 -81.68
N LEU A 71 -43.74 105.93 -81.34
CA LEU A 71 -42.45 105.45 -80.86
C LEU A 71 -42.58 104.66 -79.55
N ILE A 72 -43.26 105.23 -78.55
CA ILE A 72 -43.46 104.56 -77.26
C ILE A 72 -44.29 103.28 -77.42
N ASN A 73 -45.38 103.32 -78.21
CA ASN A 73 -46.23 102.15 -78.44
C ASN A 73 -45.48 101.01 -79.14
N LEU A 74 -44.58 101.33 -80.08
CA LEU A 74 -43.74 100.33 -80.76
C LEU A 74 -42.80 99.64 -79.76
N LEU A 75 -42.12 100.40 -78.91
CA LEU A 75 -41.20 99.85 -77.91
C LEU A 75 -41.94 99.07 -76.83
N HIS A 76 -43.06 99.58 -76.32
CA HIS A 76 -43.91 98.86 -75.36
C HIS A 76 -44.39 97.51 -75.94
N ARG A 77 -44.83 97.47 -77.21
CA ARG A 77 -45.24 96.22 -77.86
C ARG A 77 -44.07 95.25 -78.10
N ARG A 78 -42.88 95.76 -78.41
CA ARG A 78 -41.68 94.93 -78.66
C ARG A 78 -41.08 94.35 -77.37
N HIS A 79 -41.26 95.02 -76.24
CA HIS A 79 -40.68 94.66 -74.94
C HIS A 79 -41.74 94.39 -73.86
N SER A 80 -42.94 93.97 -74.25
CA SER A 80 -44.09 93.72 -73.34
C SER A 80 -43.87 92.59 -72.32
N ASN A 81 -42.80 91.80 -72.50
CA ASN A 81 -42.35 90.77 -71.55
C ASN A 81 -41.58 91.35 -70.34
N ILE A 82 -41.11 92.58 -70.42
CA ILE A 82 -40.36 93.27 -69.36
C ILE A 82 -40.90 94.66 -69.04
N VAL A 83 -41.58 95.35 -69.96
CA VAL A 83 -42.16 96.69 -69.79
C VAL A 83 -43.68 96.61 -69.64
N ARG A 84 -44.23 97.15 -68.54
CA ARG A 84 -45.69 97.22 -68.27
C ARG A 84 -46.35 98.49 -68.79
N SER A 85 -45.60 99.59 -68.79
CA SER A 85 -46.04 100.91 -69.25
C SER A 85 -44.83 101.82 -69.44
N ILE A 86 -44.94 102.73 -70.41
CA ILE A 86 -44.02 103.86 -70.57
C ILE A 86 -44.87 105.12 -70.68
N SER A 87 -44.54 106.14 -69.90
CA SER A 87 -45.21 107.45 -69.91
C SER A 87 -44.17 108.55 -70.05
N VAL A 88 -44.42 109.47 -70.98
CA VAL A 88 -43.64 110.70 -71.17
C VAL A 88 -44.41 111.84 -70.52
N PHE A 89 -43.72 112.56 -69.66
CA PHE A 89 -44.21 113.73 -68.94
C PHE A 89 -43.53 115.00 -69.48
N ASP A 90 -44.23 116.12 -69.47
CA ASP A 90 -43.66 117.44 -69.77
C ASP A 90 -42.90 118.04 -68.57
N ALA A 91 -42.27 119.21 -68.79
CA ALA A 91 -41.52 119.94 -67.77
C ALA A 91 -42.37 120.35 -66.54
N ASP A 92 -43.71 120.43 -66.69
CA ASP A 92 -44.67 120.70 -65.61
C ASP A 92 -45.16 119.40 -64.94
N ASN A 93 -44.46 118.28 -65.21
CA ASN A 93 -44.74 116.95 -64.67
C ASN A 93 -46.15 116.44 -65.05
N ASN A 94 -46.76 116.91 -66.15
CA ASN A 94 -48.05 116.44 -66.67
C ASN A 94 -47.86 115.43 -67.80
N ILE A 95 -48.85 114.56 -68.04
CA ILE A 95 -48.72 113.46 -69.01
C ILE A 95 -48.79 114.01 -70.44
N PHE A 96 -47.68 113.91 -71.17
CA PHE A 96 -47.61 114.20 -72.59
C PHE A 96 -48.13 113.01 -73.41
N VAL A 97 -47.63 111.80 -73.16
CA VAL A 97 -48.15 110.56 -73.77
C VAL A 97 -47.94 109.37 -72.82
N THR A 98 -48.86 108.39 -72.84
CA THR A 98 -48.64 107.07 -72.22
C THR A 98 -48.88 105.96 -73.25
N SER A 99 -48.15 104.85 -73.13
CA SER A 99 -48.37 103.63 -73.92
C SER A 99 -49.48 102.73 -73.38
N ASN A 100 -49.97 103.01 -72.17
CA ASN A 100 -51.03 102.23 -71.53
C ASN A 100 -51.93 103.16 -70.69
N TYR A 101 -53.06 103.57 -71.26
CA TYR A 101 -54.03 104.47 -70.60
C TYR A 101 -54.79 103.80 -69.44
N ASN A 102 -54.80 102.46 -69.39
CA ASN A 102 -55.40 101.70 -68.28
C ASN A 102 -54.43 101.48 -67.11
N TYR A 103 -53.14 101.77 -67.31
CA TYR A 103 -52.14 101.74 -66.24
C TYR A 103 -52.25 103.02 -65.41
N ASN A 104 -52.13 102.91 -64.08
CA ASN A 104 -52.24 104.05 -63.18
C ASN A 104 -50.99 104.95 -63.27
N SER A 105 -51.00 105.87 -64.24
CA SER A 105 -49.92 106.81 -64.56
C SER A 105 -49.49 107.70 -63.39
N SER A 106 -50.31 107.84 -62.34
CA SER A 106 -49.90 108.52 -61.10
C SER A 106 -48.76 107.82 -60.36
N GLN A 107 -48.54 106.51 -60.58
CA GLN A 107 -47.44 105.75 -59.99
C GLN A 107 -46.10 105.98 -60.69
N LEU A 108 -46.13 106.28 -61.99
CA LEU A 108 -44.96 106.64 -62.79
C LEU A 108 -44.53 108.10 -62.55
N ARG A 109 -45.51 108.99 -62.32
CA ARG A 109 -45.29 110.41 -62.04
C ARG A 109 -44.32 110.63 -60.86
N LEU A 110 -43.47 111.65 -60.96
CA LEU A 110 -42.71 112.16 -59.83
C LEU A 110 -43.65 112.79 -58.79
N PRO A 111 -43.38 112.66 -57.47
CA PRO A 111 -43.99 113.48 -56.43
C PRO A 111 -43.96 114.97 -56.76
N LYS A 112 -44.93 115.75 -56.25
CA LYS A 112 -45.10 117.16 -56.64
C LYS A 112 -43.91 118.07 -56.28
N ASP A 113 -43.11 117.67 -55.30
CA ASP A 113 -41.97 118.45 -54.80
C ASP A 113 -40.60 117.95 -55.33
N ASP A 114 -40.59 116.83 -56.08
CA ASP A 114 -39.36 116.28 -56.66
C ASP A 114 -39.01 116.95 -58.00
N ALA A 115 -37.76 117.40 -58.12
CA ALA A 115 -37.22 117.91 -59.39
C ALA A 115 -37.05 116.79 -60.43
N ILE A 116 -37.15 117.15 -61.72
CA ILE A 116 -36.86 116.22 -62.81
C ILE A 116 -35.38 115.81 -62.72
N PRO A 117 -35.05 114.50 -62.64
CA PRO A 117 -33.67 114.05 -62.44
C PRO A 117 -32.80 114.36 -63.66
N SER A 118 -31.55 114.75 -63.42
CA SER A 118 -30.56 115.05 -64.48
C SER A 118 -29.93 113.83 -65.13
N SER A 119 -30.18 112.63 -64.60
CA SER A 119 -29.68 111.34 -65.10
C SER A 119 -30.70 110.23 -64.86
N LEU A 120 -30.42 109.02 -65.33
CA LEU A 120 -31.26 107.85 -65.06
C LEU A 120 -31.48 107.66 -63.55
N MET A 121 -32.75 107.60 -63.14
CA MET A 121 -33.17 107.30 -61.76
C MET A 121 -33.88 105.95 -61.71
N LEU A 122 -33.51 105.11 -60.74
CA LEU A 122 -34.06 103.78 -60.50
C LEU A 122 -34.89 103.79 -59.20
N SER A 123 -36.13 103.32 -59.25
CA SER A 123 -37.05 103.29 -58.10
C SER A 123 -37.78 101.95 -58.02
N TYR A 124 -37.44 101.14 -57.02
CA TYR A 124 -38.13 99.87 -56.74
C TYR A 124 -39.45 100.12 -56.00
N ARG A 125 -40.55 99.55 -56.49
CA ARG A 125 -41.87 99.57 -55.82
C ARG A 125 -42.52 98.18 -55.89
N GLY A 126 -42.23 97.35 -54.89
CA GLY A 126 -42.79 95.99 -54.78
C GLY A 126 -42.36 95.10 -55.95
N ASP A 127 -43.33 94.75 -56.80
CA ASP A 127 -43.14 93.90 -57.99
C ASP A 127 -42.80 94.69 -59.27
N SER A 128 -42.44 95.97 -59.11
CA SER A 128 -42.18 96.91 -60.20
C SER A 128 -40.86 97.65 -59.99
N LEU A 129 -40.14 97.89 -61.09
CA LEU A 129 -38.90 98.67 -61.13
C LEU A 129 -39.12 99.84 -62.10
N ILE A 130 -39.24 101.04 -61.56
CA ILE A 130 -39.49 102.25 -62.34
C ILE A 130 -38.15 102.91 -62.70
N LEU A 131 -37.88 103.03 -64.00
CA LEU A 131 -36.79 103.82 -64.55
C LEU A 131 -37.33 105.20 -64.94
N ARG A 132 -36.61 106.27 -64.63
CA ARG A 132 -36.92 107.63 -65.11
C ARG A 132 -35.70 108.26 -65.78
N MET A 133 -35.89 108.85 -66.96
CA MET A 133 -34.83 109.46 -67.77
C MET A 133 -35.29 110.85 -68.24
N PRO A 134 -34.51 111.93 -68.05
CA PRO A 134 -34.86 113.25 -68.58
C PRO A 134 -34.82 113.28 -70.12
N ILE A 135 -35.63 114.15 -70.71
CA ILE A 135 -35.50 114.58 -72.10
C ILE A 135 -34.89 115.98 -72.08
N VAL A 136 -33.65 116.10 -72.53
CA VAL A 136 -32.92 117.37 -72.74
C VAL A 136 -32.82 117.67 -74.23
N SER A 137 -32.60 118.94 -74.60
CA SER A 137 -32.36 119.31 -76.00
C SER A 137 -30.88 119.54 -76.28
N GLU A 138 -30.38 119.01 -77.39
CA GLU A 138 -28.99 119.22 -77.83
C GLU A 138 -28.82 120.49 -78.69
N SER A 139 -29.91 121.12 -79.10
CA SER A 139 -29.94 122.17 -80.14
C SER A 139 -29.20 123.50 -79.82
N ASN A 140 -28.65 123.66 -78.62
CA ASN A 140 -27.95 124.88 -78.18
C ASN A 140 -26.41 124.76 -78.11
N LEU A 141 -25.79 123.64 -78.51
CA LEU A 141 -24.34 123.44 -78.33
C LEU A 141 -23.41 124.09 -79.39
N SER A 142 -23.93 124.85 -80.36
CA SER A 142 -23.12 125.38 -81.48
C SER A 142 -23.28 126.88 -81.77
N SER A 143 -22.93 127.72 -80.80
CA SER A 143 -22.37 129.07 -81.05
C SER A 143 -21.41 129.47 -79.92
N ASP A 144 -20.31 130.16 -80.26
CA ASP A 144 -19.05 130.09 -79.49
C ASP A 144 -18.87 131.20 -78.41
N ARG A 145 -18.35 130.77 -77.25
CA ARG A 145 -17.66 131.53 -76.17
C ARG A 145 -18.35 132.59 -75.29
N SER A 146 -18.25 132.27 -73.99
CA SER A 146 -17.74 133.10 -72.86
C SER A 146 -18.71 133.93 -71.99
N SER A 147 -18.44 133.85 -70.67
CA SER A 147 -18.98 134.58 -69.50
C SER A 147 -20.44 134.37 -69.08
N ASP A 148 -20.59 133.82 -67.88
CA ASP A 148 -21.66 133.98 -66.87
C ASP A 148 -23.09 134.34 -67.33
N SER A 149 -23.97 133.33 -67.36
CA SER A 149 -24.91 133.07 -66.24
C SER A 149 -25.98 132.04 -66.65
N ASP A 150 -26.54 131.34 -65.65
CA ASP A 150 -27.46 130.20 -65.72
C ASP A 150 -28.67 130.30 -66.69
N ILE A 151 -28.43 130.25 -68.00
CA ILE A 151 -29.48 129.93 -68.98
C ILE A 151 -29.67 128.41 -68.97
N THR A 152 -30.53 127.99 -68.06
CA THR A 152 -30.90 126.62 -67.73
C THR A 152 -31.05 125.73 -68.97
N ASN A 153 -30.24 124.67 -69.08
CA ASN A 153 -30.51 123.52 -69.94
C ASN A 153 -31.64 122.68 -69.32
N ARG A 154 -32.83 123.28 -69.20
CA ARG A 154 -33.97 122.75 -68.46
C ARG A 154 -34.58 121.61 -69.27
N PRO A 155 -34.75 120.41 -68.69
CA PRO A 155 -35.30 119.28 -69.43
C PRO A 155 -36.71 119.62 -69.94
N LEU A 156 -36.98 119.27 -71.20
CA LEU A 156 -38.28 119.42 -71.86
C LEU A 156 -39.37 118.57 -71.18
N GLY A 157 -38.95 117.55 -70.43
CA GLY A 157 -39.78 116.60 -69.73
C GLY A 157 -38.96 115.39 -69.27
N TYR A 158 -39.62 114.29 -68.97
CA TYR A 158 -38.96 113.01 -68.67
C TYR A 158 -39.80 111.82 -69.10
N ILE A 159 -39.12 110.71 -69.35
CA ILE A 159 -39.73 109.41 -69.62
C ILE A 159 -39.69 108.60 -68.34
N ALA A 160 -40.80 107.97 -67.97
CA ALA A 160 -40.87 106.97 -66.92
C ALA A 160 -41.33 105.63 -67.51
N MET A 161 -40.61 104.57 -67.18
CA MET A 161 -40.86 103.20 -67.65
C MET A 161 -41.04 102.29 -66.45
N ASP A 162 -42.14 101.53 -66.40
CA ASP A 162 -42.35 100.49 -65.40
C ASP A 162 -41.88 99.13 -65.93
N LEU A 163 -40.90 98.51 -65.25
CA LEU A 163 -40.44 97.16 -65.54
C LEU A 163 -41.04 96.13 -64.58
N ASP A 164 -41.37 94.95 -65.10
CA ASP A 164 -41.93 93.85 -64.33
C ASP A 164 -40.83 93.02 -63.63
N LEU A 165 -40.91 92.89 -62.30
CA LEU A 165 -40.01 92.03 -61.51
C LEU A 165 -40.55 90.60 -61.32
N GLN A 166 -41.82 90.32 -61.65
CA GLN A 166 -42.42 88.99 -61.48
C GLN A 166 -41.81 87.95 -62.43
N SER A 167 -41.46 88.35 -63.65
CA SER A 167 -40.74 87.50 -64.62
C SER A 167 -39.38 87.06 -64.07
N VAL A 168 -38.62 87.98 -63.47
CA VAL A 168 -37.34 87.69 -62.78
C VAL A 168 -37.54 86.79 -61.56
N ARG A 169 -38.58 87.03 -60.74
CA ARG A 169 -38.88 86.18 -59.58
C ARG A 169 -39.28 84.75 -59.99
N LEU A 170 -40.03 84.59 -61.07
CA LEU A 170 -40.37 83.27 -61.63
C LEU A 170 -39.11 82.53 -62.10
N GLN A 171 -38.20 83.23 -62.78
CA GLN A 171 -36.92 82.68 -63.21
C GLN A 171 -36.01 82.32 -62.02
N GLN A 172 -36.01 83.11 -60.95
CA GLN A 172 -35.34 82.80 -59.69
C GLN A 172 -35.86 81.49 -59.08
N TYR A 173 -37.18 81.30 -58.96
CA TYR A 173 -37.73 80.05 -58.43
C TYR A 173 -37.35 78.82 -59.26
N LYS A 174 -37.26 78.96 -60.59
CA LYS A 174 -36.78 77.89 -61.48
C LYS A 174 -35.32 77.51 -61.19
N GLU A 175 -34.42 78.48 -61.02
CA GLU A 175 -33.01 78.22 -60.71
C GLU A 175 -32.82 77.62 -59.31
N ILE A 176 -33.61 78.03 -58.31
CA ILE A 176 -33.63 77.44 -56.96
C ILE A 176 -34.07 75.96 -57.03
N PHE A 177 -35.12 75.67 -57.79
CA PHE A 177 -35.62 74.31 -57.98
C PHE A 177 -34.55 73.40 -58.64
N ILE A 178 -33.90 73.88 -59.71
CA ILE A 178 -32.82 73.15 -60.39
C ILE A 178 -31.64 72.90 -59.43
N SER A 179 -31.22 73.91 -58.66
CA SER A 179 -30.10 73.81 -57.72
C SER A 179 -30.39 72.83 -56.57
N THR A 180 -31.64 72.76 -56.12
CA THR A 180 -32.10 71.81 -55.09
C THR A 180 -32.16 70.38 -55.65
N LEU A 181 -32.65 70.21 -56.88
CA LEU A 181 -32.68 68.91 -57.56
C LEU A 181 -31.27 68.34 -57.78
N LEU A 182 -30.31 69.18 -58.16
CA LEU A 182 -28.91 68.79 -58.34
C LEU A 182 -28.27 68.32 -57.02
N LEU A 183 -28.51 69.04 -55.92
CA LEU A 183 -28.03 68.65 -54.58
C LEU A 183 -28.56 67.27 -54.18
N LEU A 184 -29.86 67.03 -54.39
CA LEU A 184 -30.52 65.76 -54.07
C LEU A 184 -29.97 64.61 -54.95
N PHE A 185 -29.72 64.87 -56.24
CA PHE A 185 -29.07 63.90 -57.13
C PHE A 185 -27.65 63.52 -56.66
N CYS A 186 -26.80 64.51 -56.34
CA CYS A 186 -25.47 64.25 -55.80
C CYS A 186 -25.51 63.46 -54.48
N MET A 187 -26.49 63.77 -53.61
CA MET A 187 -26.71 63.02 -52.37
C MET A 187 -27.09 61.56 -52.63
N CYS A 188 -27.98 61.31 -53.59
CA CYS A 188 -28.39 59.97 -53.98
C CYS A 188 -27.19 59.13 -54.50
N VAL A 189 -26.35 59.73 -55.34
CA VAL A 189 -25.10 59.08 -55.83
C VAL A 189 -24.14 58.78 -54.68
N ALA A 190 -23.95 59.71 -53.74
CA ALA A 190 -23.10 59.49 -52.57
C ALA A 190 -23.63 58.36 -51.65
N ILE A 191 -24.96 58.29 -51.45
CA ILE A 191 -25.61 57.21 -50.68
C ILE A 191 -25.44 55.86 -51.39
N LEU A 192 -25.64 55.80 -52.72
CA LEU A 192 -25.44 54.57 -53.50
C LEU A 192 -23.98 54.09 -53.45
N PHE A 193 -23.02 55.00 -53.55
CA PHE A 193 -21.60 54.68 -53.43
C PHE A 193 -21.24 54.17 -52.03
N ALA A 194 -21.68 54.87 -50.98
CA ALA A 194 -21.47 54.45 -49.59
C ALA A 194 -22.11 53.08 -49.31
N TYR A 195 -23.32 52.83 -49.83
CA TYR A 195 -24.00 51.55 -49.72
C TYR A 195 -23.22 50.41 -50.40
N ARG A 196 -22.72 50.64 -51.62
CA ARG A 196 -21.91 49.65 -52.36
C ARG A 196 -20.62 49.31 -51.62
N LEU A 197 -19.85 50.32 -51.21
CA LEU A 197 -18.59 50.13 -50.48
C LEU A 197 -18.81 49.41 -49.13
N MET A 198 -19.90 49.74 -48.44
CA MET A 198 -20.29 49.08 -47.19
C MET A 198 -20.64 47.60 -47.40
N ARG A 199 -21.36 47.25 -48.48
CA ARG A 199 -21.68 45.86 -48.83
C ARG A 199 -20.42 45.07 -49.19
N ASP A 200 -19.58 45.64 -50.05
CA ASP A 200 -18.48 44.93 -50.70
C ASP A 200 -17.24 44.80 -49.77
N VAL A 201 -17.14 45.59 -48.68
CA VAL A 201 -16.02 45.52 -47.69
C VAL A 201 -16.48 45.08 -46.29
N THR A 202 -17.49 45.72 -45.70
CA THR A 202 -17.84 45.48 -44.28
C THR A 202 -18.53 44.13 -44.06
N GLY A 203 -19.32 43.67 -45.03
CA GLY A 203 -19.98 42.36 -44.99
C GLY A 203 -18.98 41.19 -44.88
N PRO A 204 -18.05 41.04 -45.85
CA PRO A 204 -17.02 40.00 -45.82
C PRO A 204 -16.19 39.96 -44.53
N ILE A 205 -15.76 41.12 -44.02
CA ILE A 205 -14.98 41.21 -42.77
C ILE A 205 -15.79 40.69 -41.58
N ARG A 206 -17.08 41.04 -41.47
CA ARG A 206 -17.94 40.53 -40.39
C ARG A 206 -18.10 39.00 -40.46
N ASN A 207 -18.23 38.46 -41.68
CA ASN A 207 -18.34 37.02 -41.88
C ASN A 207 -17.04 36.29 -41.50
N MET A 208 -15.87 36.85 -41.80
CA MET A 208 -14.56 36.31 -41.35
C MET A 208 -14.43 36.31 -39.83
N VAL A 209 -14.74 37.42 -39.15
CA VAL A 209 -14.71 37.48 -37.68
C VAL A 209 -15.64 36.44 -37.06
N ASN A 210 -16.85 36.27 -37.59
CA ASN A 210 -17.80 35.25 -37.12
C ASN A 210 -17.35 33.81 -37.42
N ALA A 211 -16.58 33.57 -38.48
CA ALA A 211 -16.00 32.26 -38.76
C ALA A 211 -14.87 31.93 -37.78
N VAL A 212 -13.98 32.89 -37.49
CA VAL A 212 -12.90 32.71 -36.51
C VAL A 212 -13.45 32.53 -35.09
N ASP A 213 -14.50 33.25 -34.69
CA ASP A 213 -15.15 33.05 -33.39
C ASP A 213 -15.82 31.66 -33.27
N ARG A 214 -16.33 31.10 -34.37
CA ARG A 214 -16.85 29.72 -34.43
C ARG A 214 -15.74 28.67 -34.35
N ILE A 215 -14.65 28.85 -35.10
CA ILE A 215 -13.45 28.00 -35.02
C ILE A 215 -12.90 27.97 -33.58
N ARG A 216 -12.82 29.13 -32.90
CA ARG A 216 -12.40 29.21 -31.48
C ARG A 216 -13.34 28.45 -30.52
N ARG A 217 -14.61 28.25 -30.88
CA ARG A 217 -15.60 27.47 -30.10
C ARG A 217 -15.62 25.98 -30.47
N GLY A 218 -14.62 25.48 -31.22
CA GLY A 218 -14.54 24.08 -31.64
C GLY A 218 -15.34 23.73 -32.90
N GLN A 219 -16.01 24.70 -33.54
CA GLN A 219 -16.75 24.47 -34.80
C GLN A 219 -15.80 24.57 -36.00
N LEU A 220 -14.90 23.58 -36.13
CA LEU A 220 -13.80 23.57 -37.11
C LEU A 220 -14.29 23.46 -38.57
N ASP A 221 -15.52 23.01 -38.81
CA ASP A 221 -16.15 22.99 -40.15
C ASP A 221 -16.57 24.37 -40.66
N SER A 222 -16.56 25.39 -39.81
CA SER A 222 -16.90 26.75 -40.23
C SER A 222 -15.95 27.22 -41.34
N ARG A 223 -16.50 27.50 -42.53
CA ARG A 223 -15.78 28.11 -43.65
C ARG A 223 -16.21 29.56 -43.86
N VAL A 224 -15.29 30.35 -44.40
CA VAL A 224 -15.55 31.71 -44.89
C VAL A 224 -15.96 31.62 -46.34
N GLU A 225 -17.23 31.90 -46.61
CA GLU A 225 -17.84 31.83 -47.93
C GLU A 225 -17.98 33.20 -48.60
N GLY A 226 -18.14 33.18 -49.93
CA GLY A 226 -18.37 34.35 -50.76
C GLY A 226 -17.16 34.80 -51.59
N HIS A 227 -17.44 35.64 -52.58
CA HIS A 227 -16.42 36.28 -53.42
C HIS A 227 -15.86 37.51 -52.70
N MET A 228 -14.54 37.61 -52.60
CA MET A 228 -13.85 38.75 -52.02
C MET A 228 -12.85 39.32 -53.02
N LEU A 229 -12.55 40.62 -52.92
CA LEU A 229 -11.63 41.31 -53.82
C LEU A 229 -10.30 41.60 -53.11
N GLY A 230 -9.20 41.47 -53.85
CA GLY A 230 -7.85 41.74 -53.35
C GLY A 230 -7.47 40.93 -52.12
N GLU A 231 -6.84 41.60 -51.15
CA GLU A 231 -6.27 41.03 -49.93
C GLU A 231 -7.29 40.25 -49.08
N LEU A 232 -8.57 40.64 -49.10
CA LEU A 232 -9.62 39.94 -48.36
C LEU A 232 -9.80 38.48 -48.84
N ASN A 233 -9.55 38.20 -50.12
CA ASN A 233 -9.60 36.83 -50.66
C ASN A 233 -8.41 35.98 -50.19
N ILE A 234 -7.24 36.60 -49.99
CA ILE A 234 -6.06 35.93 -49.41
C ILE A 234 -6.35 35.57 -47.95
N LEU A 235 -6.91 36.51 -47.17
CA LEU A 235 -7.28 36.28 -45.77
C LEU A 235 -8.35 35.18 -45.64
N LYS A 236 -9.38 35.19 -46.51
CA LYS A 236 -10.38 34.12 -46.60
C LYS A 236 -9.74 32.74 -46.77
N ASN A 237 -8.81 32.62 -47.72
CA ASN A 237 -8.14 31.36 -48.02
C ASN A 237 -7.23 30.92 -46.86
N GLY A 238 -6.52 31.85 -46.21
CA GLY A 238 -5.71 31.57 -45.01
C GLY A 238 -6.55 31.05 -43.84
N ILE A 239 -7.69 31.68 -43.54
CA ILE A 239 -8.60 31.22 -42.48
C ILE A 239 -9.16 29.83 -42.79
N ASN A 240 -9.59 29.59 -44.04
CA ASN A 240 -10.11 28.28 -44.45
C ASN A 240 -9.03 27.17 -44.40
N SER A 241 -7.78 27.49 -44.75
CA SER A 241 -6.65 26.55 -44.63
C SER A 241 -6.34 26.22 -43.17
N MET A 242 -6.31 27.23 -42.29
CA MET A 242 -6.10 27.04 -40.85
C MET A 242 -7.19 26.15 -40.24
N ALA A 243 -8.46 26.38 -40.61
CA ALA A 243 -9.59 25.58 -40.15
C ALA A 243 -9.51 24.12 -40.62
N MET A 244 -9.04 23.89 -41.86
CA MET A 244 -8.82 22.54 -42.41
C MET A 244 -7.68 21.81 -41.69
N SER A 245 -6.54 22.46 -41.45
CA SER A 245 -5.41 21.86 -40.72
C SER A 245 -5.76 21.54 -39.26
N LEU A 246 -6.53 22.41 -38.59
CA LEU A 246 -7.01 22.14 -37.23
C LEU A 246 -8.01 20.97 -37.18
N ALA A 247 -8.90 20.85 -38.16
CA ALA A 247 -9.85 19.73 -38.24
C ALA A 247 -9.11 18.40 -38.41
N ALA A 248 -8.19 18.32 -39.38
CA ALA A 248 -7.39 17.11 -39.62
C ALA A 248 -6.55 16.70 -38.41
N TYR A 249 -5.89 17.66 -37.75
CA TYR A 249 -5.11 17.38 -36.53
C TYR A 249 -5.99 16.89 -35.37
N HIS A 250 -7.20 17.43 -35.23
CA HIS A 250 -8.14 16.99 -34.19
C HIS A 250 -8.66 15.57 -34.45
N GLU A 251 -8.96 15.24 -35.71
CA GLU A 251 -9.38 13.90 -36.13
C GLU A 251 -8.27 12.85 -35.94
N GLU A 252 -7.03 13.15 -36.35
CA GLU A 252 -5.86 12.30 -36.13
C GLU A 252 -5.57 12.09 -34.63
N MET A 253 -5.68 13.15 -33.82
CA MET A 253 -5.49 13.07 -32.38
C MET A 253 -6.61 12.25 -31.71
N GLN A 254 -7.85 12.37 -32.16
CA GLN A 254 -8.97 11.57 -31.64
C GLN A 254 -8.78 10.08 -31.96
N GLN A 255 -8.40 9.73 -33.21
CA GLN A 255 -8.10 8.34 -33.58
C GLN A 255 -6.95 7.75 -32.73
N ASN A 256 -5.90 8.53 -32.46
CA ASN A 256 -4.80 8.07 -31.60
C ASN A 256 -5.25 7.85 -30.13
N ILE A 257 -6.17 8.68 -29.61
CA ILE A 257 -6.76 8.49 -28.29
C ILE A 257 -7.65 7.24 -28.25
N ASP A 258 -8.50 7.05 -29.27
CA ASP A 258 -9.41 5.90 -29.35
C ASP A 258 -8.62 4.58 -29.49
N GLN A 259 -7.54 4.57 -30.29
CA GLN A 259 -6.62 3.42 -30.37
C GLN A 259 -5.91 3.15 -29.04
N ALA A 260 -5.28 4.17 -28.45
CA ALA A 260 -4.53 4.00 -27.20
C ALA A 260 -5.42 3.57 -26.02
N THR A 261 -6.68 4.00 -25.99
CA THR A 261 -7.67 3.56 -24.98
C THR A 261 -8.16 2.14 -25.25
N SER A 262 -8.28 1.71 -26.51
CA SER A 262 -8.55 0.31 -26.87
C SER A 262 -7.40 -0.61 -26.45
N ASP A 263 -6.16 -0.27 -26.79
CA ASP A 263 -4.97 -1.05 -26.43
C ASP A 263 -4.77 -1.14 -24.90
N LEU A 264 -5.02 -0.02 -24.19
CA LEU A 264 -4.99 0.00 -22.72
C LEU A 264 -6.09 -0.88 -22.12
N ARG A 265 -7.28 -0.93 -22.73
CA ARG A 265 -8.37 -1.78 -22.27
C ARG A 265 -8.04 -3.26 -22.47
N GLU A 266 -7.52 -3.64 -23.63
CA GLU A 266 -7.12 -5.03 -23.91
C GLU A 266 -6.02 -5.49 -22.94
N THR A 267 -5.02 -4.64 -22.69
CA THR A 267 -3.94 -4.97 -21.74
C THR A 267 -4.41 -5.05 -20.28
N LEU A 268 -5.40 -4.24 -19.88
CA LEU A 268 -6.06 -4.37 -18.57
C LEU A 268 -6.85 -5.68 -18.45
N GLU A 269 -7.66 -6.04 -19.46
CA GLU A 269 -8.42 -7.29 -19.48
C GLU A 269 -7.47 -8.52 -19.45
N GLN A 270 -6.36 -8.49 -20.19
CA GLN A 270 -5.31 -9.52 -20.10
C GLN A 270 -4.63 -9.59 -18.72
N MET A 271 -4.32 -8.46 -18.10
CA MET A 271 -3.76 -8.42 -16.74
C MET A 271 -4.72 -8.94 -15.68
N GLU A 272 -6.02 -8.69 -15.82
CA GLU A 272 -7.04 -9.19 -14.91
C GLU A 272 -7.15 -10.72 -15.01
N ILE A 273 -7.20 -11.27 -16.23
CA ILE A 273 -7.20 -12.72 -16.47
C ILE A 273 -5.96 -13.38 -15.84
N GLN A 274 -4.76 -12.84 -16.06
CA GLN A 274 -3.52 -13.38 -15.49
C GLN A 274 -3.52 -13.32 -13.95
N ASN A 275 -4.02 -12.25 -13.33
CA ASN A 275 -4.12 -12.16 -11.88
C ASN A 275 -5.10 -13.19 -11.30
N VAL A 276 -6.24 -13.42 -11.96
CA VAL A 276 -7.23 -14.43 -11.55
C VAL A 276 -6.65 -15.84 -11.70
N GLU A 277 -5.97 -16.14 -12.80
CA GLU A 277 -5.32 -17.43 -13.02
C GLU A 277 -4.22 -17.71 -11.97
N LEU A 278 -3.36 -16.71 -11.72
CA LEU A 278 -2.29 -16.83 -10.71
C LEU A 278 -2.85 -16.97 -9.29
N GLY A 279 -3.94 -16.25 -8.97
CA GLY A 279 -4.68 -16.42 -7.72
C GLY A 279 -5.27 -17.82 -7.54
N LEU A 280 -5.89 -18.38 -8.59
CA LEU A 280 -6.42 -19.74 -8.60
C LEU A 280 -5.31 -20.80 -8.48
N ALA A 281 -4.20 -20.63 -9.19
CA ALA A 281 -3.04 -21.52 -9.11
C ALA A 281 -2.43 -21.53 -7.70
N LYS A 282 -2.24 -20.35 -7.10
CA LYS A 282 -1.77 -20.21 -5.71
C LYS A 282 -2.71 -20.89 -4.72
N LYS A 283 -4.03 -20.67 -4.84
CA LYS A 283 -5.03 -21.28 -3.95
C LYS A 283 -5.01 -22.81 -4.03
N ARG A 284 -4.97 -23.38 -5.24
CA ARG A 284 -4.84 -24.83 -5.47
C ARG A 284 -3.56 -25.41 -4.85
N ALA A 285 -2.43 -24.72 -5.00
CA ALA A 285 -1.16 -25.16 -4.41
C ALA A 285 -1.21 -25.16 -2.87
N GLN A 286 -1.78 -24.12 -2.25
CA GLN A 286 -1.96 -24.04 -0.80
C GLN A 286 -2.93 -25.10 -0.27
N GLU A 287 -4.03 -25.38 -0.98
CA GLU A 287 -5.00 -26.40 -0.62
C GLU A 287 -4.40 -27.82 -0.71
N ALA A 288 -3.64 -28.11 -1.78
CA ALA A 288 -2.89 -29.35 -1.91
C ALA A 288 -1.85 -29.54 -0.79
N ALA A 289 -1.11 -28.48 -0.42
CA ALA A 289 -0.17 -28.50 0.69
C ALA A 289 -0.86 -28.73 2.06
N ARG A 290 -2.05 -28.14 2.25
CA ARG A 290 -2.87 -28.36 3.45
C ARG A 290 -3.32 -29.82 3.56
N ILE A 291 -3.88 -30.37 2.48
CA ILE A 291 -4.35 -31.76 2.40
C ILE A 291 -3.18 -32.73 2.63
N LYS A 292 -2.01 -32.48 2.01
CA LYS A 292 -0.78 -33.28 2.24
C LYS A 292 -0.39 -33.31 3.72
N SER A 293 -0.41 -32.17 4.40
CA SER A 293 -0.06 -32.05 5.81
C SER A 293 -1.07 -32.74 6.73
N GLU A 294 -2.36 -32.56 6.46
CA GLU A 294 -3.48 -33.14 7.20
C GLU A 294 -3.51 -34.67 7.05
N PHE A 295 -3.29 -35.17 5.83
CA PHE A 295 -3.15 -36.60 5.54
C PHE A 295 -1.97 -37.23 6.29
N LEU A 296 -0.79 -36.60 6.30
CA LEU A 296 0.38 -37.12 7.01
C LEU A 296 0.20 -37.13 8.53
N ALA A 297 -0.43 -36.10 9.10
CA ALA A 297 -0.79 -36.06 10.52
C ALA A 297 -1.72 -37.23 10.91
N ASN A 298 -2.79 -37.43 10.15
CA ASN A 298 -3.75 -38.51 10.39
C ASN A 298 -3.10 -39.90 10.20
N MET A 299 -2.38 -40.11 9.09
CA MET A 299 -1.66 -41.36 8.83
C MET A 299 -0.66 -41.72 9.94
N SER A 300 0.03 -40.74 10.53
CA SER A 300 0.89 -41.03 11.67
C SER A 300 0.12 -41.46 12.91
N HIS A 301 -1.07 -40.92 13.16
CA HIS A 301 -1.90 -41.34 14.28
C HIS A 301 -2.38 -42.80 14.10
N GLU A 302 -2.86 -43.11 12.90
CA GLU A 302 -3.31 -44.44 12.49
C GLU A 302 -2.20 -45.49 12.47
N LEU A 303 -0.95 -45.10 12.19
CA LEU A 303 0.21 -46.00 12.28
C LEU A 303 0.78 -46.12 13.70
N ARG A 304 0.78 -45.04 14.49
CA ARG A 304 1.32 -45.02 15.86
C ARG A 304 0.52 -45.90 16.82
N THR A 305 -0.80 -45.87 16.71
CA THR A 305 -1.72 -46.58 17.62
C THR A 305 -1.51 -48.11 17.62
N PRO A 306 -1.57 -48.83 16.48
CA PRO A 306 -1.29 -50.27 16.45
C PRO A 306 0.17 -50.60 16.79
N LEU A 307 1.12 -49.72 16.41
CA LEU A 307 2.54 -49.95 16.64
C LEU A 307 2.92 -49.83 18.12
N ASN A 308 2.34 -48.89 18.85
CA ASN A 308 2.40 -48.81 20.31
C ASN A 308 1.79 -50.06 20.96
N GLY A 309 0.69 -50.58 20.43
CA GLY A 309 0.11 -51.86 20.85
C GLY A 309 1.09 -53.03 20.71
N VAL A 310 1.72 -53.16 19.54
CA VAL A 310 2.78 -54.18 19.30
C VAL A 310 3.92 -54.04 20.29
N ILE A 311 4.45 -52.82 20.51
CA ILE A 311 5.54 -52.57 21.47
C ILE A 311 5.11 -52.91 22.90
N GLY A 312 3.90 -52.53 23.30
CA GLY A 312 3.32 -52.81 24.61
C GLY A 312 3.19 -54.31 24.88
N PHE A 313 2.54 -55.06 23.98
CA PHE A 313 2.43 -56.52 24.12
C PHE A 313 3.80 -57.22 24.04
N THR A 314 4.72 -56.71 23.23
CA THR A 314 6.09 -57.25 23.17
C THR A 314 6.83 -57.05 24.50
N ARG A 315 6.75 -55.85 25.11
CA ARG A 315 7.28 -55.58 26.47
C ARG A 315 6.67 -56.48 27.53
N GLN A 316 5.35 -56.64 27.53
CA GLN A 316 4.67 -57.51 28.50
C GLN A 316 5.03 -58.99 28.31
N THR A 317 5.18 -59.45 27.06
CA THR A 317 5.62 -60.82 26.78
C THR A 317 7.07 -61.03 27.24
N LEU A 318 7.95 -60.05 27.05
CA LEU A 318 9.33 -60.07 27.56
C LEU A 318 9.44 -60.11 29.10
N LYS A 319 8.40 -59.70 29.85
CA LYS A 319 8.32 -59.87 31.33
C LYS A 319 7.97 -61.32 31.75
N THR A 320 7.66 -62.23 30.83
CA THR A 320 7.25 -63.62 31.12
C THR A 320 8.39 -64.64 30.99
N SER A 321 8.17 -65.89 31.42
CA SER A 321 9.13 -66.98 31.27
C SER A 321 9.25 -67.44 29.81
N LEU A 322 10.30 -66.99 29.12
CA LEU A 322 10.54 -67.23 27.70
C LEU A 322 11.77 -68.13 27.45
N THR A 323 11.80 -68.80 26.30
CA THR A 323 13.04 -69.42 25.80
C THR A 323 13.99 -68.35 25.23
N PRO A 324 15.31 -68.63 25.13
CA PRO A 324 16.26 -67.68 24.54
C PRO A 324 15.89 -67.26 23.10
N THR A 325 15.37 -68.18 22.30
CA THR A 325 14.94 -67.90 20.92
C THR A 325 13.65 -67.08 20.84
N GLN A 326 12.69 -67.29 21.76
CA GLN A 326 11.50 -66.44 21.86
C GLN A 326 11.87 -65.02 22.30
N THR A 327 12.83 -64.89 23.22
CA THR A 327 13.34 -63.61 23.71
C THR A 327 13.99 -62.82 22.56
N ASP A 328 14.85 -63.45 21.77
CA ASP A 328 15.51 -62.85 20.60
C ASP A 328 14.51 -62.40 19.52
N TYR A 329 13.48 -63.21 19.23
CA TYR A 329 12.40 -62.82 18.32
C TYR A 329 11.61 -61.61 18.83
N LEU A 330 11.26 -61.57 20.11
CA LEU A 330 10.53 -60.45 20.71
C LEU A 330 11.39 -59.17 20.77
N GLN A 331 12.68 -59.28 21.11
CA GLN A 331 13.63 -58.16 21.03
C GLN A 331 13.76 -57.64 19.58
N THR A 332 13.80 -58.53 18.60
CA THR A 332 13.85 -58.17 17.16
C THR A 332 12.56 -57.46 16.71
N ILE A 333 11.38 -57.95 17.12
CA ILE A 333 10.09 -57.29 16.87
C ILE A 333 10.07 -55.89 17.52
N GLN A 334 10.47 -55.78 18.79
CA GLN A 334 10.51 -54.52 19.52
C GLN A 334 11.44 -53.50 18.85
N ARG A 335 12.65 -53.91 18.46
CA ARG A 335 13.62 -53.06 17.75
C ARG A 335 13.07 -52.60 16.40
N SER A 336 12.41 -53.49 15.66
CA SER A 336 11.80 -53.17 14.37
C SER A 336 10.63 -52.19 14.50
N ALA A 337 9.78 -52.36 15.51
CA ALA A 337 8.66 -51.46 15.79
C ALA A 337 9.12 -50.08 16.27
N ASN A 338 10.12 -50.01 17.16
CA ASN A 338 10.73 -48.75 17.60
C ASN A 338 11.40 -48.01 16.43
N ASN A 339 12.11 -48.71 15.56
CA ASN A 339 12.66 -48.12 14.34
C ASN A 339 11.56 -47.53 13.45
N LEU A 340 10.45 -48.25 13.25
CA LEU A 340 9.33 -47.78 12.43
C LEU A 340 8.64 -46.54 13.04
N LEU A 341 8.48 -46.47 14.38
CA LEU A 341 8.03 -45.25 15.06
C LEU A 341 8.96 -44.07 14.79
N CYS A 342 10.29 -44.28 14.85
CA CYS A 342 11.27 -43.24 14.53
C CYS A 342 11.11 -42.74 13.09
N ILE A 343 10.93 -43.64 12.11
CA ILE A 343 10.70 -43.27 10.70
C ILE A 343 9.42 -42.44 10.54
N ILE A 344 8.32 -42.83 11.21
CA ILE A 344 7.05 -42.10 11.17
C ILE A 344 7.20 -40.71 11.79
N ASN A 345 7.89 -40.60 12.92
CA ASN A 345 8.16 -39.32 13.58
C ASN A 345 9.06 -38.41 12.73
N ASP A 346 10.12 -38.94 12.10
CA ASP A 346 10.97 -38.20 11.14
C ASP A 346 10.14 -37.61 9.99
N VAL A 347 9.24 -38.41 9.40
CA VAL A 347 8.36 -37.98 8.29
C VAL A 347 7.36 -36.92 8.75
N LEU A 348 6.80 -37.05 9.97
CA LEU A 348 5.94 -36.02 10.55
C LEU A 348 6.67 -34.72 10.82
N ASP A 349 7.83 -34.76 11.47
CA ASP A 349 8.60 -33.56 11.80
C ASP A 349 9.05 -32.87 10.50
N PHE A 350 9.50 -33.62 9.49
CA PHE A 350 9.74 -33.09 8.15
C PHE A 350 8.49 -32.41 7.55
N SER A 351 7.31 -33.03 7.63
CA SER A 351 6.08 -32.43 7.11
C SER A 351 5.62 -31.18 7.87
N LYS A 352 5.85 -31.11 9.19
CA LYS A 352 5.55 -29.93 10.01
C LYS A 352 6.51 -28.77 9.70
N LEU A 353 7.77 -29.09 9.46
CA LEU A 353 8.83 -28.17 9.04
C LEU A 353 8.58 -27.63 7.62
N GLU A 354 8.18 -28.49 6.66
CA GLU A 354 7.80 -28.08 5.30
C GLU A 354 6.58 -27.13 5.29
N ALA A 355 5.69 -27.27 6.28
CA ALA A 355 4.47 -26.47 6.41
C ALA A 355 4.62 -25.20 7.27
N GLU A 356 5.82 -24.87 7.77
CA GLU A 356 6.08 -23.74 8.68
C GLU A 356 5.22 -23.78 9.97
N LYS A 357 4.87 -24.98 10.44
CA LYS A 357 4.03 -25.22 11.64
C LYS A 357 4.81 -25.70 12.87
N LEU A 358 6.14 -25.68 12.82
CA LEU A 358 6.95 -26.04 13.99
C LEU A 358 6.91 -24.90 15.01
N ILE A 359 6.43 -25.19 16.21
CA ILE A 359 6.49 -24.28 17.35
C ILE A 359 7.66 -24.73 18.22
N LEU A 360 8.66 -23.87 18.41
CA LEU A 360 9.77 -24.10 19.32
C LEU A 360 9.31 -23.81 20.76
N GLU A 361 9.75 -24.64 21.70
CA GLU A 361 9.57 -24.36 23.12
C GLU A 361 10.57 -23.28 23.60
N HIS A 362 10.17 -22.52 24.61
CA HIS A 362 10.98 -21.45 25.21
C HIS A 362 10.96 -21.65 26.73
N ILE A 363 11.82 -22.56 27.19
CA ILE A 363 11.85 -23.04 28.58
C ILE A 363 13.30 -22.97 29.09
N PRO A 364 13.55 -22.57 30.35
CA PRO A 364 14.89 -22.64 30.93
C PRO A 364 15.40 -24.08 31.05
N PHE A 365 16.63 -24.34 30.60
CA PHE A 365 17.28 -25.65 30.72
C PHE A 365 18.80 -25.56 30.94
N SER A 366 19.37 -26.64 31.48
CA SER A 366 20.82 -26.81 31.59
C SER A 366 21.41 -27.29 30.27
N LEU A 367 22.22 -26.46 29.60
CA LEU A 367 22.84 -26.81 28.34
C LEU A 367 23.77 -28.03 28.47
N ARG A 368 24.58 -28.07 29.53
CA ARG A 368 25.50 -29.19 29.81
C ARG A 368 24.72 -30.48 30.12
N GLY A 369 23.65 -30.39 30.91
CA GLY A 369 22.78 -31.54 31.20
C GLY A 369 22.12 -32.12 29.96
N ALA A 370 21.51 -31.28 29.12
CA ALA A 370 20.84 -31.72 27.90
C ALA A 370 21.79 -32.45 26.92
N LEU A 371 23.04 -32.01 26.82
CA LEU A 371 24.07 -32.67 26.01
C LEU A 371 24.58 -33.97 26.66
N ASP A 372 24.84 -33.97 27.97
CA ASP A 372 25.27 -35.15 28.73
C ASP A 372 24.28 -36.31 28.56
N GLU A 373 22.96 -36.06 28.58
CA GLU A 373 21.91 -37.06 28.41
C GLU A 373 22.02 -37.80 27.06
N VAL A 374 22.12 -37.06 25.95
CA VAL A 374 22.26 -37.61 24.59
C VAL A 374 23.56 -38.42 24.45
N ILE A 375 24.63 -37.91 25.05
CA ILE A 375 25.95 -38.50 24.95
C ILE A 375 26.03 -39.79 25.77
N ILE A 376 25.46 -39.84 26.98
CA ILE A 376 25.37 -41.06 27.79
C ILE A 376 24.51 -42.12 27.09
N LEU A 377 23.40 -41.71 26.44
CA LEU A 377 22.54 -42.61 25.68
C LEU A 377 23.27 -43.25 24.49
N LEU A 378 24.00 -42.46 23.70
CA LEU A 378 24.71 -42.93 22.50
C LEU A 378 26.09 -43.55 22.80
N ALA A 379 26.66 -43.31 23.98
CA ALA A 379 27.93 -43.91 24.43
C ALA A 379 27.88 -45.44 24.40
N HIS A 380 26.75 -46.07 24.75
CA HIS A 380 26.63 -47.52 24.70
C HIS A 380 26.91 -48.08 23.30
N THR A 381 26.22 -47.53 22.28
CA THR A 381 26.39 -47.95 20.88
C THR A 381 27.77 -47.59 20.30
N ALA A 382 28.36 -46.45 20.73
CA ALA A 382 29.73 -46.10 20.36
C ALA A 382 30.75 -47.11 20.94
N HIS A 383 30.62 -47.43 22.23
CA HIS A 383 31.49 -48.38 22.91
C HIS A 383 31.33 -49.81 22.39
N GLU A 384 30.15 -50.23 21.94
CA GLU A 384 29.94 -51.53 21.27
C GLU A 384 30.73 -51.66 19.97
N LYS A 385 30.87 -50.57 19.21
CA LYS A 385 31.78 -50.50 18.06
C LYS A 385 33.26 -50.38 18.45
N GLY A 386 33.57 -50.08 19.71
CA GLY A 386 34.93 -49.80 20.15
C GLY A 386 35.41 -48.38 19.83
N LEU A 387 34.49 -47.44 19.65
CA LEU A 387 34.78 -46.01 19.47
C LEU A 387 34.85 -45.31 20.82
N GLU A 388 35.79 -44.39 21.02
CA GLU A 388 35.75 -43.48 22.16
C GLU A 388 34.88 -42.26 21.82
N LEU A 389 34.07 -41.83 22.78
CA LEU A 389 33.20 -40.65 22.66
C LEU A 389 33.68 -39.59 23.66
N THR A 390 33.80 -38.33 23.26
CA THR A 390 34.24 -37.24 24.14
C THR A 390 33.33 -36.01 24.07
N LEU A 391 33.24 -35.28 25.18
CA LEU A 391 32.55 -33.99 25.28
C LEU A 391 33.48 -32.94 25.86
N HIS A 392 33.72 -31.88 25.10
CA HIS A 392 34.49 -30.70 25.49
C HIS A 392 33.55 -29.48 25.49
N VAL A 393 33.27 -28.90 26.65
CA VAL A 393 32.46 -27.67 26.76
C VAL A 393 33.30 -26.56 27.40
N ASN A 394 33.65 -25.55 26.61
CA ASN A 394 34.51 -24.44 27.02
C ASN A 394 34.00 -23.73 28.28
N LYS A 395 34.92 -23.11 29.04
CA LYS A 395 34.64 -22.48 30.34
C LYS A 395 33.69 -21.28 30.25
N ASP A 396 33.68 -20.61 29.10
CA ASP A 396 32.86 -19.42 28.86
C ASP A 396 31.40 -19.74 28.49
N VAL A 397 31.09 -21.03 28.25
CA VAL A 397 29.74 -21.49 27.88
C VAL A 397 28.79 -21.39 29.07
N PRO A 398 27.69 -20.61 28.98
CA PRO A 398 26.68 -20.52 30.04
C PRO A 398 26.05 -21.87 30.36
N GLU A 399 25.73 -22.09 31.64
CA GLU A 399 25.12 -23.32 32.10
C GLU A 399 23.60 -23.34 31.91
N GLN A 400 22.94 -22.20 32.18
CA GLN A 400 21.49 -22.02 32.09
C GLN A 400 21.13 -21.13 30.90
N VAL A 401 20.29 -21.65 30.01
CA VAL A 401 19.82 -20.99 28.78
C VAL A 401 18.33 -21.21 28.62
N ILE A 402 17.66 -20.40 27.78
CA ILE A 402 16.23 -20.54 27.48
C ILE A 402 16.07 -20.92 26.01
N GLY A 403 15.24 -21.92 25.74
CA GLY A 403 14.95 -22.41 24.39
C GLY A 403 14.34 -23.80 24.42
N ASP A 404 14.54 -24.55 23.33
CA ASP A 404 14.01 -25.90 23.16
C ASP A 404 15.10 -26.97 23.34
N ALA A 405 15.14 -27.55 24.54
CA ALA A 405 16.08 -28.60 24.89
C ALA A 405 15.89 -29.86 24.02
N MET A 406 14.64 -30.25 23.74
CA MET A 406 14.34 -31.47 22.98
C MET A 406 14.81 -31.36 21.53
N ARG A 407 14.66 -30.20 20.88
CA ARG A 407 15.15 -29.98 19.50
C ARG A 407 16.67 -29.89 19.44
N LEU A 408 17.33 -29.29 20.43
CA LEU A 408 18.78 -29.38 20.57
C LEU A 408 19.25 -30.84 20.70
N GLN A 409 18.59 -31.63 21.56
CA GLN A 409 18.89 -33.05 21.74
C GLN A 409 18.67 -33.84 20.44
N GLN A 410 17.62 -33.54 19.67
CA GLN A 410 17.34 -34.17 18.37
C GLN A 410 18.43 -33.86 17.33
N ILE A 411 18.87 -32.60 17.23
CA ILE A 411 20.00 -32.17 16.37
C ILE A 411 21.28 -32.96 16.72
N VAL A 412 21.65 -32.99 18.00
CA VAL A 412 22.88 -33.67 18.45
C VAL A 412 22.77 -35.19 18.29
N THR A 413 21.61 -35.78 18.60
CA THR A 413 21.36 -37.23 18.41
C THR A 413 21.50 -37.63 16.94
N ASN A 414 20.96 -36.84 16.01
CA ASN A 414 21.06 -37.12 14.57
C ASN A 414 22.50 -37.05 14.05
N LEU A 415 23.24 -36.00 14.42
CA LEU A 415 24.63 -35.82 13.98
C LEU A 415 25.58 -36.84 14.63
N LEU A 416 25.44 -37.08 15.94
CA LEU A 416 26.24 -38.06 16.66
C LEU A 416 25.91 -39.51 16.24
N GLY A 417 24.64 -39.82 15.99
CA GLY A 417 24.22 -41.11 15.42
C GLY A 417 24.83 -41.37 14.04
N ASN A 418 24.95 -40.34 13.20
CA ASN A 418 25.66 -40.43 11.92
C ASN A 418 27.17 -40.64 12.13
N ALA A 419 27.83 -39.90 13.03
CA ALA A 419 29.25 -40.09 13.35
C ALA A 419 29.54 -41.53 13.82
N ILE A 420 28.74 -42.07 14.75
CA ILE A 420 28.83 -43.46 15.24
C ILE A 420 28.57 -44.46 14.10
N LYS A 421 27.65 -44.16 13.18
CA LYS A 421 27.34 -45.03 12.04
C LYS A 421 28.49 -45.14 11.04
N PHE A 422 29.14 -44.03 10.68
CA PHE A 422 30.16 -43.95 9.63
C PHE A 422 31.62 -44.06 10.13
N THR A 423 31.83 -44.16 11.44
CA THR A 423 33.13 -44.51 12.03
C THR A 423 33.18 -46.00 12.38
N GLU A 424 34.26 -46.68 12.00
CA GLU A 424 34.51 -48.08 12.36
C GLU A 424 35.47 -48.23 13.55
N GLN A 425 36.51 -47.40 13.62
CA GLN A 425 37.49 -47.35 14.70
C GLN A 425 37.96 -45.90 14.91
N GLY A 426 38.36 -45.56 16.13
CA GLY A 426 38.87 -44.22 16.49
C GLY A 426 37.96 -43.49 17.47
N ASN A 427 37.85 -42.17 17.30
CA ASN A 427 37.20 -41.26 18.24
C ASN A 427 36.06 -40.48 17.58
N ILE A 428 35.12 -40.04 18.40
CA ILE A 428 34.13 -39.02 18.05
C ILE A 428 34.18 -37.94 19.13
N ASP A 429 34.52 -36.72 18.72
CA ASP A 429 34.80 -35.60 19.61
C ASP A 429 33.76 -34.50 19.43
N ILE A 430 33.12 -34.09 20.53
CA ILE A 430 32.08 -33.07 20.54
C ILE A 430 32.63 -31.82 21.24
N LEU A 431 32.73 -30.72 20.52
CA LEU A 431 33.20 -29.43 21.03
C LEU A 431 32.04 -28.42 21.10
N VAL A 432 31.89 -27.76 22.24
CA VAL A 432 30.93 -26.68 22.46
C VAL A 432 31.66 -25.42 22.92
N ALA A 433 31.52 -24.35 22.16
CA ALA A 433 32.16 -23.07 22.44
C ALA A 433 31.18 -21.90 22.25
N VAL A 434 31.50 -20.76 22.87
CA VAL A 434 30.80 -19.49 22.62
C VAL A 434 31.41 -18.81 21.40
N ARG A 435 30.57 -18.36 20.47
CA ARG A 435 30.96 -17.55 19.32
C ARG A 435 30.77 -16.06 19.58
N ALA A 436 29.70 -15.68 20.26
CA ALA A 436 29.39 -14.32 20.66
C ALA A 436 28.45 -14.30 21.88
N ILE A 437 28.49 -13.23 22.66
CA ILE A 437 27.51 -12.91 23.71
C ILE A 437 27.03 -11.48 23.45
N ALA A 438 25.71 -11.27 23.41
CA ALA A 438 25.09 -10.00 23.10
C ALA A 438 23.93 -9.73 24.08
N SER A 439 24.21 -8.93 25.11
CA SER A 439 23.28 -8.49 26.18
C SER A 439 22.51 -9.61 26.91
N GLN A 440 21.51 -10.21 26.26
CA GLN A 440 20.65 -11.28 26.81
C GLN A 440 20.68 -12.56 25.96
N GLN A 441 21.53 -12.64 24.94
CA GLN A 441 21.66 -13.80 24.05
C GLN A 441 23.10 -14.31 23.98
N VAL A 442 23.23 -15.63 23.82
CA VAL A 442 24.49 -16.32 23.53
C VAL A 442 24.40 -17.04 22.19
N THR A 443 25.35 -16.76 21.31
CA THR A 443 25.55 -17.55 20.09
C THR A 443 26.56 -18.64 20.39
N LEU A 444 26.09 -19.88 20.40
CA LEU A 444 26.90 -21.08 20.60
C LEU A 444 27.36 -21.64 19.26
N VAL A 445 28.52 -22.28 19.25
CA VAL A 445 28.96 -23.16 18.17
C VAL A 445 29.16 -24.57 18.74
N VAL A 446 28.60 -25.56 18.07
CA VAL A 446 28.74 -26.98 18.38
C VAL A 446 29.37 -27.66 17.18
N GLU A 447 30.47 -28.35 17.43
CA GLU A 447 31.20 -29.13 16.42
C GLU A 447 31.19 -30.60 16.83
N ILE A 448 30.83 -31.48 15.90
CA ILE A 448 30.93 -32.93 16.06
C ILE A 448 31.92 -33.42 15.02
N HIS A 449 33.08 -33.88 15.50
CA HIS A 449 34.16 -34.42 14.70
C HIS A 449 34.16 -35.95 14.79
N ASP A 450 34.21 -36.63 13.66
CA ASP A 450 34.37 -38.08 13.55
C ASP A 450 35.69 -38.41 12.85
N THR A 451 36.34 -39.52 13.22
CA THR A 451 37.52 -40.06 12.52
C THR A 451 37.14 -41.15 11.51
N GLY A 452 35.96 -41.05 10.90
CA GLY A 452 35.38 -42.09 10.03
C GLY A 452 35.84 -42.05 8.58
N ILE A 453 35.05 -42.68 7.70
CA ILE A 453 35.37 -42.82 6.26
C ILE A 453 35.45 -41.49 5.48
N GLY A 454 34.90 -40.40 6.03
CA GLY A 454 34.75 -39.13 5.32
C GLY A 454 33.74 -39.20 4.16
N ILE A 455 33.55 -38.07 3.46
CA ILE A 455 32.51 -37.89 2.44
C ILE A 455 33.13 -37.33 1.16
N SER A 456 32.88 -37.96 0.01
CA SER A 456 33.39 -37.49 -1.29
C SER A 456 32.62 -36.27 -1.82
N GLU A 457 33.29 -35.40 -2.60
CA GLU A 457 32.69 -34.14 -3.10
C GLU A 457 31.34 -34.33 -3.82
N SER A 458 31.17 -35.43 -4.56
CA SER A 458 29.92 -35.74 -5.27
C SER A 458 28.77 -36.14 -4.33
N GLN A 459 29.08 -36.71 -3.16
CA GLN A 459 28.14 -37.01 -2.10
C GLN A 459 27.86 -35.77 -1.24
N GLN A 460 28.86 -34.91 -1.01
CA GLN A 460 28.72 -33.66 -0.23
C GLN A 460 27.61 -32.76 -0.80
N ALA A 461 27.53 -32.63 -2.13
CA ALA A 461 26.48 -31.86 -2.82
C ALA A 461 25.04 -32.41 -2.65
N GLN A 462 24.87 -33.60 -2.08
CA GLN A 462 23.56 -34.28 -1.94
C GLN A 462 23.17 -34.55 -0.47
N LEU A 463 24.01 -34.22 0.51
CA LEU A 463 23.78 -34.53 1.94
C LEU A 463 22.48 -33.96 2.53
N PHE A 464 22.08 -32.77 2.10
CA PHE A 464 20.88 -32.07 2.58
C PHE A 464 19.66 -32.21 1.64
N GLN A 465 19.68 -33.16 0.71
CA GLN A 465 18.51 -33.46 -0.12
C GLN A 465 17.66 -34.56 0.52
N ALA A 466 16.36 -34.30 0.68
CA ALA A 466 15.44 -35.26 1.30
C ALA A 466 15.42 -36.60 0.57
N PHE A 467 15.40 -37.70 1.34
CA PHE A 467 15.39 -39.09 0.86
C PHE A 467 16.61 -39.54 0.03
N ARG A 468 17.63 -38.70 -0.14
CA ARG A 468 18.89 -39.07 -0.80
C ARG A 468 19.82 -39.76 0.20
N GLN A 469 20.42 -40.87 -0.23
CA GLN A 469 21.41 -41.62 0.57
C GLN A 469 22.67 -41.82 -0.26
N ALA A 470 23.82 -41.55 0.35
CA ALA A 470 25.10 -41.47 -0.34
C ALA A 470 25.59 -42.82 -0.92
N ASP A 471 25.10 -43.96 -0.40
CA ASP A 471 25.52 -45.29 -0.86
C ASP A 471 24.47 -46.40 -0.59
N ALA A 472 24.00 -47.07 -1.66
CA ALA A 472 23.02 -48.16 -1.58
C ALA A 472 23.62 -49.51 -1.10
N SER A 473 24.95 -49.56 -0.96
CA SER A 473 25.71 -50.70 -0.44
C SER A 473 25.76 -50.67 1.09
N ILE A 474 26.18 -49.54 1.66
CA ILE A 474 26.30 -49.30 3.11
C ILE A 474 24.90 -49.20 3.77
N SER A 475 23.92 -48.61 3.08
CA SER A 475 22.53 -48.49 3.57
C SER A 475 21.91 -49.84 3.99
N ARG A 476 22.28 -50.95 3.33
CA ARG A 476 21.79 -52.29 3.67
C ARG A 476 22.36 -52.89 4.96
N ARG A 477 23.47 -52.39 5.51
CA ARG A 477 24.02 -52.84 6.81
C ARG A 477 23.58 -51.96 7.97
N HIS A 478 23.36 -50.67 7.73
CA HIS A 478 23.00 -49.69 8.75
C HIS A 478 21.91 -48.76 8.21
N GLY A 479 20.67 -49.25 8.12
CA GLY A 479 19.54 -48.51 7.57
C GLY A 479 19.29 -47.15 8.23
N GLY A 480 18.65 -46.24 7.50
CA GLY A 480 18.24 -44.92 7.99
C GLY A 480 17.24 -44.28 7.02
N THR A 481 16.58 -43.19 7.44
CA THR A 481 15.54 -42.51 6.66
C THR A 481 16.08 -41.66 5.51
N GLY A 482 17.29 -41.11 5.65
CA GLY A 482 17.76 -40.03 4.77
C GLY A 482 17.05 -38.70 5.02
N LEU A 483 16.34 -38.56 6.14
CA LEU A 483 15.67 -37.32 6.56
C LEU A 483 16.42 -36.59 7.67
N GLY A 484 17.14 -37.31 8.54
CA GLY A 484 17.77 -36.74 9.74
C GLY A 484 18.67 -35.51 9.50
N LEU A 485 19.45 -35.46 8.41
CA LEU A 485 20.27 -34.28 8.08
C LEU A 485 19.44 -33.08 7.62
N VAL A 486 18.34 -33.31 6.88
CA VAL A 486 17.42 -32.26 6.40
C VAL A 486 16.58 -31.70 7.55
N ILE A 487 16.10 -32.59 8.44
CA ILE A 487 15.45 -32.21 9.70
C ILE A 487 16.42 -31.39 10.55
N THR A 488 17.69 -31.80 10.66
CA THR A 488 18.72 -31.08 11.40
C THR A 488 18.99 -29.69 10.81
N GLU A 489 19.18 -29.58 9.50
CA GLU A 489 19.39 -28.29 8.82
C GLU A 489 18.21 -27.34 9.06
N ARG A 490 16.98 -27.83 8.94
CA ARG A 490 15.80 -26.99 9.11
C ARG A 490 15.57 -26.63 10.58
N LEU A 491 15.73 -27.55 11.54
CA LEU A 491 15.65 -27.24 12.98
C LEU A 491 16.68 -26.18 13.38
N VAL A 492 17.93 -26.29 12.91
CA VAL A 492 18.97 -25.28 13.15
C VAL A 492 18.55 -23.91 12.60
N LYS A 493 17.94 -23.86 11.41
CA LYS A 493 17.41 -22.62 10.80
C LYS A 493 16.24 -22.01 11.58
N GLU A 494 15.26 -22.83 11.99
CA GLU A 494 14.14 -22.35 12.83
C GLU A 494 14.62 -21.85 14.20
N MET A 495 15.69 -22.45 14.76
CA MET A 495 16.36 -22.00 15.99
C MET A 495 17.32 -20.81 15.77
N GLY A 496 17.18 -20.05 14.68
CA GLY A 496 17.95 -18.83 14.44
C GLY A 496 19.45 -19.06 14.19
N GLY A 497 19.80 -20.21 13.61
CA GLY A 497 21.15 -20.65 13.35
C GLY A 497 21.38 -21.15 11.91
N ASP A 498 22.58 -21.66 11.65
CA ASP A 498 22.92 -22.32 10.38
C ASP A 498 23.98 -23.43 10.58
N ILE A 499 23.99 -24.41 9.67
CA ILE A 499 24.81 -25.62 9.73
C ILE A 499 25.76 -25.72 8.54
N SER A 500 27.00 -26.09 8.85
CA SER A 500 28.09 -26.28 7.92
C SER A 500 28.77 -27.62 8.19
N PHE A 501 29.51 -28.14 7.21
CA PHE A 501 30.34 -29.32 7.41
C PHE A 501 31.66 -29.19 6.65
N HIS A 502 32.66 -29.93 7.10
CA HIS A 502 33.91 -30.14 6.39
C HIS A 502 34.25 -31.63 6.48
N SER A 503 34.59 -32.26 5.36
CA SER A 503 34.89 -33.70 5.33
C SER A 503 35.93 -34.00 4.27
N GLN A 504 36.82 -34.95 4.58
CA GLN A 504 37.81 -35.47 3.65
C GLN A 504 37.83 -36.99 3.74
N VAL A 505 37.79 -37.66 2.59
CA VAL A 505 37.81 -39.13 2.49
C VAL A 505 39.01 -39.70 3.27
N GLU A 506 38.76 -40.77 4.04
CA GLU A 506 39.70 -41.44 4.97
C GLU A 506 40.27 -40.57 6.10
N ARG A 507 39.71 -39.38 6.34
CA ARG A 507 40.06 -38.49 7.48
C ARG A 507 38.85 -38.05 8.31
N GLY A 508 37.70 -38.65 8.06
CA GLY A 508 36.45 -38.36 8.76
C GLY A 508 35.79 -37.03 8.39
N SER A 509 34.82 -36.63 9.19
CA SER A 509 34.00 -35.44 8.96
C SER A 509 33.88 -34.57 10.20
N THR A 510 33.54 -33.30 10.01
CA THR A 510 33.27 -32.34 11.07
C THR A 510 32.01 -31.59 10.71
N PHE A 511 30.94 -31.81 11.47
CA PHE A 511 29.69 -31.06 11.35
C PHE A 511 29.69 -29.93 12.38
N ARG A 512 29.53 -28.69 11.92
CA ARG A 512 29.52 -27.47 12.75
C ARG A 512 28.20 -26.76 12.56
N PHE A 513 27.41 -26.63 13.62
CA PHE A 513 26.23 -25.77 13.63
C PHE A 513 26.37 -24.67 14.68
N HIS A 514 25.65 -23.57 14.49
CA HIS A 514 25.51 -22.52 15.49
C HIS A 514 24.04 -22.32 15.85
N LEU A 515 23.80 -21.92 17.10
CA LEU A 515 22.47 -21.62 17.62
C LEU A 515 22.54 -20.32 18.43
N THR A 516 21.44 -19.57 18.44
CA THR A 516 21.27 -18.40 19.30
C THR A 516 20.25 -18.76 20.37
N LEU A 517 20.65 -18.69 21.65
CA LEU A 517 19.78 -18.97 22.79
C LEU A 517 19.74 -17.76 23.72
N ASP A 518 18.61 -17.55 24.39
CA ASP A 518 18.50 -16.50 25.41
C ASP A 518 19.17 -16.96 26.71
N LEU A 519 19.75 -16.01 27.45
CA LEU A 519 20.39 -16.24 28.73
C LEU A 519 19.37 -16.20 29.87
N ASN A 520 19.41 -17.19 30.77
CA ASN A 520 18.61 -17.16 31.98
C ASN A 520 19.40 -16.53 33.15
N GLU A 521 19.29 -15.23 33.35
CA GLU A 521 19.93 -14.51 34.46
C GLU A 521 19.25 -14.76 35.83
N ALA A 522 18.03 -15.30 35.85
CA ALA A 522 17.19 -15.36 37.06
C ALA A 522 17.64 -16.42 38.09
N ILE A 523 18.53 -17.34 37.71
CA ILE A 523 19.09 -18.36 38.60
C ILE A 523 20.61 -18.16 38.65
N PRO A 524 21.17 -17.52 39.69
CA PRO A 524 22.62 -17.47 39.84
C PRO A 524 23.13 -18.90 39.98
N SER A 525 23.97 -19.35 39.05
CA SER A 525 24.65 -20.65 39.11
C SER A 525 25.44 -20.73 40.41
N ARG A 526 24.85 -21.35 41.43
CA ARG A 526 25.48 -21.58 42.74
C ARG A 526 26.56 -22.61 42.54
N ARG A 527 27.73 -22.15 42.07
CA ARG A 527 28.93 -22.97 41.93
C ARG A 527 29.11 -23.72 43.25
N PRO A 528 29.15 -25.06 43.24
CA PRO A 528 29.33 -25.80 44.48
C PRO A 528 30.64 -25.33 45.12
N ASP A 529 30.62 -25.13 46.44
CA ASP A 529 31.82 -24.77 47.18
C ASP A 529 32.85 -25.90 46.99
N MET A 530 34.06 -25.54 46.57
CA MET A 530 35.16 -26.47 46.26
C MET A 530 36.40 -26.19 47.12
N SER A 531 36.27 -25.34 48.15
CA SER A 531 37.37 -24.98 49.06
C SER A 531 38.02 -26.21 49.73
N HIS A 532 37.26 -27.26 50.00
CA HIS A 532 37.75 -28.54 50.52
C HIS A 532 38.61 -29.37 49.55
N LEU A 533 38.74 -28.94 48.28
CA LEU A 533 39.65 -29.53 47.29
C LEU A 533 40.97 -28.74 47.14
N GLU A 534 41.08 -27.57 47.78
CA GLU A 534 42.27 -26.72 47.66
C GLU A 534 43.50 -27.41 48.28
N GLY A 535 44.58 -27.49 47.51
CA GLY A 535 45.83 -28.16 47.90
C GLY A 535 45.82 -29.69 47.79
N LYS A 536 44.69 -30.34 47.47
CA LYS A 536 44.62 -31.79 47.23
C LYS A 536 45.13 -32.16 45.84
N THR A 537 45.63 -33.39 45.73
CA THR A 537 46.32 -33.93 44.56
C THR A 537 45.52 -35.06 43.91
N LEU A 538 45.44 -35.06 42.59
CA LEU A 538 44.75 -36.09 41.81
C LEU A 538 45.67 -36.65 40.72
N ALA A 539 45.94 -37.95 40.78
CA ALA A 539 46.56 -38.66 39.68
C ALA A 539 45.47 -39.10 38.67
N TYR A 540 45.69 -38.85 37.38
CA TYR A 540 44.77 -39.25 36.32
C TYR A 540 45.48 -40.12 35.29
N ILE A 541 44.99 -41.35 35.10
CA ILE A 541 45.52 -42.30 34.14
C ILE A 541 44.52 -42.47 33.00
N GLU A 542 44.88 -42.02 31.80
CA GLU A 542 44.11 -42.26 30.58
C GLU A 542 45.06 -42.35 29.38
N ARG A 543 44.81 -43.33 28.52
CA ARG A 543 45.58 -43.63 27.31
C ARG A 543 45.04 -42.93 26.08
N ASN A 544 43.73 -42.73 25.99
CA ASN A 544 43.12 -42.01 24.87
C ASN A 544 43.33 -40.51 25.06
N ALA A 545 44.08 -39.89 24.14
CA ALA A 545 44.46 -38.47 24.25
C ALA A 545 43.25 -37.52 24.26
N ALA A 546 42.15 -37.87 23.55
CA ALA A 546 40.94 -37.04 23.52
C ALA A 546 40.16 -37.15 24.85
N ALA A 547 39.88 -38.38 25.32
CA ALA A 547 39.23 -38.58 26.62
C ALA A 547 40.04 -38.02 27.79
N ALA A 548 41.37 -38.10 27.70
CA ALA A 548 42.29 -37.48 28.65
C ALA A 548 42.09 -35.96 28.67
N ARG A 549 42.10 -35.31 27.49
CA ARG A 549 41.88 -33.87 27.36
C ARG A 549 40.51 -33.44 27.88
N ALA A 550 39.43 -34.12 27.52
CA ALA A 550 38.07 -33.80 27.98
C ALA A 550 37.96 -33.82 29.52
N THR A 551 38.52 -34.86 30.13
CA THR A 551 38.51 -35.01 31.59
C THR A 551 39.42 -33.99 32.28
N LEU A 552 40.56 -33.64 31.68
CA LEU A 552 41.42 -32.55 32.16
C LEU A 552 40.75 -31.18 32.06
N ASP A 553 40.00 -30.91 30.99
CA ASP A 553 39.23 -29.67 30.84
C ASP A 553 38.19 -29.55 31.97
N ILE A 554 37.48 -30.63 32.31
CA ILE A 554 36.56 -30.71 33.47
C ILE A 554 37.30 -30.47 34.79
N LEU A 555 38.39 -31.20 35.04
CA LEU A 555 39.15 -31.10 36.28
C LEU A 555 39.80 -29.70 36.46
N SER A 556 40.12 -29.00 35.36
CA SER A 556 40.68 -27.64 35.39
C SER A 556 39.70 -26.55 35.88
N ILE A 557 38.47 -26.93 36.24
CA ILE A 557 37.48 -26.07 36.93
C ILE A 557 37.61 -26.22 38.46
N THR A 558 38.23 -27.30 38.93
CA THR A 558 38.49 -27.58 40.36
C THR A 558 39.86 -27.01 40.79
N PRO A 559 40.08 -26.71 42.09
CA PRO A 559 41.37 -26.26 42.61
C PRO A 559 42.39 -27.40 42.84
N LEU A 560 42.14 -28.61 42.31
CA LEU A 560 43.01 -29.77 42.47
C LEU A 560 44.32 -29.65 41.69
N GLN A 561 45.41 -30.15 42.25
CA GLN A 561 46.66 -30.37 41.53
C GLN A 561 46.60 -31.70 40.78
N VAL A 562 46.37 -31.64 39.46
CA VAL A 562 46.17 -32.83 38.62
C VAL A 562 47.47 -33.24 37.91
N THR A 563 47.86 -34.51 38.05
CA THR A 563 48.98 -35.12 37.33
C THR A 563 48.46 -36.20 36.38
N HIS A 564 48.55 -35.97 35.07
CA HIS A 564 48.17 -36.96 34.04
C HIS A 564 49.33 -37.90 33.68
N SER A 565 49.01 -39.15 33.34
CA SER A 565 49.94 -40.15 32.80
C SER A 565 49.22 -41.20 31.95
N LEU A 566 49.92 -41.85 31.01
CA LEU A 566 49.32 -42.90 30.17
C LEU A 566 49.24 -44.26 30.87
N THR A 567 50.05 -44.46 31.91
CA THR A 567 50.12 -45.70 32.69
C THR A 567 50.48 -45.45 34.14
N LEU A 568 50.08 -46.35 35.04
CA LEU A 568 50.36 -46.31 36.49
C LEU A 568 51.87 -46.22 36.81
N ALA A 569 52.73 -46.82 35.98
CA ALA A 569 54.18 -46.85 36.16
C ALA A 569 54.89 -45.54 35.74
N GLN A 570 54.19 -44.60 35.10
CA GLN A 570 54.74 -43.31 34.70
C GLN A 570 54.43 -42.17 35.69
N LEU A 571 53.58 -42.43 36.69
CA LEU A 571 53.27 -41.45 37.73
C LEU A 571 54.51 -41.19 38.62
N PRO A 572 54.79 -39.93 38.97
CA PRO A 572 55.75 -39.60 40.02
C PRO A 572 55.47 -40.37 41.32
N ILE A 573 56.54 -40.79 42.02
CA ILE A 573 56.44 -41.49 43.30
C ILE A 573 56.11 -40.48 44.39
N GLN A 574 54.83 -40.18 44.55
CA GLN A 574 54.24 -39.36 45.60
C GLN A 574 52.88 -39.94 46.00
N HIS A 575 52.38 -39.58 47.17
CA HIS A 575 51.01 -39.91 47.56
C HIS A 575 50.03 -39.01 46.80
N TYR A 576 48.87 -39.55 46.42
CA TYR A 576 47.79 -38.80 45.78
C TYR A 576 46.49 -38.99 46.56
N ASP A 577 45.79 -37.89 46.86
CA ASP A 577 44.52 -37.92 47.59
C ASP A 577 43.44 -38.66 46.79
N PHE A 578 43.46 -38.52 45.46
CA PHE A 578 42.57 -39.21 44.51
C PHE A 578 43.35 -39.86 43.36
N LEU A 579 42.88 -40.99 42.86
CA LEU A 579 43.42 -41.65 41.68
C LEU A 579 42.29 -42.03 40.70
N LEU A 580 42.17 -41.30 39.60
CA LEU A 580 41.21 -41.56 38.52
C LEU A 580 41.85 -42.44 37.44
N VAL A 581 41.25 -43.59 37.12
CA VAL A 581 41.79 -44.55 36.16
C VAL A 581 40.78 -44.85 35.04
N GLY A 582 41.11 -44.39 33.84
CA GLY A 582 40.39 -44.71 32.61
C GLY A 582 40.66 -46.13 32.12
N VAL A 583 39.59 -46.91 31.95
CA VAL A 583 39.64 -48.20 31.27
C VAL A 583 39.59 -47.97 29.75
N PRO A 584 40.52 -48.55 28.97
CA PRO A 584 40.60 -48.30 27.53
C PRO A 584 39.48 -48.99 26.75
N ILE A 585 39.09 -48.37 25.63
CA ILE A 585 38.13 -48.88 24.64
C ILE A 585 38.93 -49.27 23.38
N PRO A 586 38.58 -50.38 22.66
CA PRO A 586 37.55 -51.38 22.99
C PRO A 586 37.89 -52.23 24.21
N TYR A 587 36.86 -52.57 25.00
CA TYR A 587 36.98 -53.48 26.13
C TYR A 587 37.22 -54.92 25.63
N ARG A 588 38.41 -55.47 25.90
CA ARG A 588 38.84 -56.81 25.43
C ARG A 588 39.37 -57.74 26.54
N ASN A 589 39.39 -57.29 27.79
CA ASN A 589 40.06 -58.01 28.89
C ASN A 589 39.05 -58.67 29.83
N ASN A 590 39.41 -59.84 30.36
CA ASN A 590 38.71 -60.44 31.49
C ASN A 590 38.96 -59.67 32.80
N MET A 591 37.94 -59.66 33.67
CA MET A 591 37.90 -59.19 35.06
C MET A 591 39.25 -59.23 35.81
N ALA A 592 39.98 -60.36 35.77
CA ALA A 592 41.25 -60.54 36.48
C ALA A 592 42.29 -59.44 36.20
N VAL A 593 42.39 -58.95 34.96
CA VAL A 593 43.33 -57.89 34.55
C VAL A 593 42.97 -56.53 35.16
N HIS A 594 41.72 -56.34 35.55
CA HIS A 594 41.24 -55.13 36.22
C HIS A 594 41.43 -55.22 37.75
N GLN A 595 41.29 -56.41 38.33
CA GLN A 595 41.60 -56.65 39.75
C GLN A 595 43.07 -56.38 40.07
N ASP A 596 44.01 -56.94 39.29
CA ASP A 596 45.46 -56.72 39.51
C ASP A 596 45.84 -55.23 39.43
N LYS A 597 45.24 -54.49 38.49
CA LYS A 597 45.45 -53.04 38.33
C LYS A 597 44.81 -52.22 39.45
N LEU A 598 43.64 -52.63 39.94
CA LEU A 598 42.98 -51.97 41.07
C LEU A 598 43.81 -52.16 42.35
N ILE A 599 44.29 -53.39 42.62
CA ILE A 599 45.19 -53.67 43.74
C ILE A 599 46.51 -52.88 43.64
N ALA A 600 47.04 -52.67 42.43
CA ALA A 600 48.21 -51.81 42.22
C ALA A 600 47.89 -50.31 42.42
N ALA A 601 46.72 -49.85 41.99
CA ALA A 601 46.25 -48.48 42.15
C ALA A 601 45.99 -48.11 43.63
N MET A 602 45.40 -49.02 44.40
CA MET A 602 45.14 -48.86 45.84
C MET A 602 46.41 -48.72 46.69
N LYS A 603 47.60 -49.08 46.16
CA LYS A 603 48.88 -48.83 46.83
C LYS A 603 49.38 -47.39 46.69
N ILE A 604 48.77 -46.59 45.80
CA ILE A 604 49.17 -45.22 45.48
C ILE A 604 48.20 -44.19 46.10
N SER A 605 46.90 -44.52 46.15
CA SER A 605 45.86 -43.68 46.76
C SER A 605 44.78 -44.54 47.45
N GLU A 606 44.25 -44.06 48.57
CA GLU A 606 43.08 -44.67 49.23
C GLU A 606 41.77 -44.43 48.46
N GLN A 607 41.72 -43.42 47.57
CA GLN A 607 40.49 -43.01 46.86
C GLN A 607 40.61 -43.26 45.35
N VAL A 608 40.58 -44.55 44.96
CA VAL A 608 40.62 -44.95 43.55
C VAL A 608 39.22 -44.82 42.93
N ILE A 609 39.10 -44.06 41.84
CA ILE A 609 37.90 -43.92 41.02
C ILE A 609 38.18 -44.54 39.65
N LEU A 610 37.33 -45.46 39.20
CA LEU A 610 37.46 -46.11 37.89
C LEU A 610 36.50 -45.46 36.88
N ALA A 611 36.96 -45.19 35.66
CA ALA A 611 36.10 -44.76 34.55
C ALA A 611 35.97 -45.89 33.52
N LEU A 612 34.79 -46.49 33.49
CA LEU A 612 34.46 -47.75 32.81
C LEU A 612 33.71 -47.51 31.48
N PRO A 613 34.03 -48.24 30.41
CA PRO A 613 33.17 -48.40 29.24
C PRO A 613 31.79 -48.95 29.62
N SER A 614 30.78 -48.61 28.82
CA SER A 614 29.37 -48.93 29.12
C SER A 614 29.09 -50.43 29.27
N GLN A 615 29.81 -51.33 28.57
CA GLN A 615 29.61 -52.78 28.76
C GLN A 615 30.13 -53.27 30.12
N SER A 616 31.26 -52.71 30.58
CA SER A 616 31.87 -53.06 31.86
C SER A 616 31.16 -52.45 33.07
N GLN A 617 30.08 -51.68 32.88
CA GLN A 617 29.29 -51.15 33.99
C GLN A 617 28.61 -52.26 34.82
N VAL A 618 28.34 -53.43 34.23
CA VAL A 618 27.85 -54.62 34.95
C VAL A 618 28.83 -55.09 36.03
N GLU A 619 30.13 -54.82 35.86
CA GLU A 619 31.20 -55.19 36.79
C GLU A 619 31.39 -54.15 37.92
N ALA A 620 30.65 -53.02 37.89
CA ALA A 620 30.91 -51.87 38.74
C ALA A 620 30.76 -52.15 40.25
N GLU A 621 29.73 -52.90 40.68
CA GLU A 621 29.54 -53.24 42.10
C GLU A 621 30.62 -54.18 42.63
N GLN A 622 31.06 -55.14 41.81
CA GLN A 622 32.16 -56.05 42.17
C GLN A 622 33.48 -55.29 42.32
N LEU A 623 33.75 -54.31 41.45
CA LEU A 623 34.94 -53.45 41.55
C LEU A 623 34.90 -52.53 42.79
N LYS A 624 33.72 -52.05 43.22
CA LYS A 624 33.56 -51.34 44.50
C LYS A 624 33.84 -52.26 45.69
N GLN A 625 33.29 -53.48 45.70
CA GLN A 625 33.53 -54.47 46.77
C GLN A 625 35.01 -54.84 46.95
N ILE A 626 35.80 -54.77 45.88
CA ILE A 626 37.26 -55.02 45.91
C ILE A 626 38.05 -53.81 46.45
N GLY A 627 37.47 -52.61 46.44
CA GLY A 627 38.03 -51.42 47.08
C GLY A 627 38.08 -50.14 46.23
N ALA A 628 37.43 -50.08 45.06
CA ALA A 628 37.25 -48.82 44.35
C ALA A 628 36.25 -47.90 45.10
N LYS A 629 36.59 -46.62 45.32
CA LYS A 629 35.68 -45.63 45.93
C LYS A 629 34.42 -45.45 45.09
N ALA A 630 34.58 -45.39 43.77
CA ALA A 630 33.47 -45.23 42.82
C ALA A 630 33.84 -45.72 41.42
N CYS A 631 32.80 -46.07 40.66
CA CYS A 631 32.89 -46.43 39.25
C CYS A 631 32.03 -45.45 38.44
N LEU A 632 32.66 -44.71 37.54
CA LEU A 632 32.06 -43.79 36.59
C LEU A 632 31.89 -44.47 35.23
N VAL A 633 30.90 -44.03 34.47
CA VAL A 633 30.70 -44.45 33.07
C VAL A 633 31.41 -43.44 32.16
N LYS A 634 32.05 -43.92 31.09
CA LYS A 634 32.59 -43.06 30.01
C LYS A 634 31.46 -42.58 29.05
N PRO A 635 31.59 -41.42 28.41
CA PRO A 635 32.48 -40.33 28.77
C PRO A 635 32.19 -39.77 30.16
N ILE A 636 33.23 -39.25 30.81
CA ILE A 636 33.15 -38.73 32.17
C ILE A 636 32.44 -37.37 32.14
N SER A 637 31.24 -37.28 32.71
CA SER A 637 30.53 -36.02 32.91
C SER A 637 30.98 -35.30 34.19
N ALA A 638 31.09 -33.98 34.12
CA ALA A 638 31.36 -33.10 35.26
C ALA A 638 30.35 -33.29 36.40
N ASN A 639 29.06 -33.48 36.05
CA ASN A 639 27.96 -33.68 37.00
C ASN A 639 28.10 -34.96 37.83
N ARG A 640 28.88 -35.94 37.36
CA ARG A 640 29.17 -37.19 38.10
C ARG A 640 30.54 -37.18 38.77
N LEU A 641 31.55 -36.58 38.15
CA LEU A 641 32.91 -36.56 38.70
C LEU A 641 33.05 -35.61 39.90
N ILE A 642 32.52 -34.39 39.80
CA ILE A 642 32.73 -33.33 40.81
C ILE A 642 32.12 -33.69 42.18
N PRO A 643 30.90 -34.27 42.29
CA PRO A 643 30.36 -34.72 43.57
C PRO A 643 31.19 -35.83 44.24
N LEU A 644 31.75 -36.77 43.47
CA LEU A 644 32.58 -37.88 44.01
C LEU A 644 33.90 -37.42 44.61
N LEU A 645 34.49 -36.35 44.06
CA LEU A 645 35.67 -35.70 44.62
C LEU A 645 35.33 -34.94 45.91
N SER A 646 34.09 -34.45 46.03
CA SER A 646 33.67 -33.59 47.14
C SER A 646 33.22 -34.31 48.40
N TYR A 647 32.95 -35.61 48.31
CA TYR A 647 32.47 -36.40 49.45
C TYR A 647 33.64 -37.01 50.25
N GLU A 648 33.82 -36.58 51.50
CA GLU A 648 34.91 -37.00 52.38
C GLU A 648 34.39 -37.62 53.69
N LYS A 649 34.70 -38.92 53.89
CA LYS A 649 34.47 -39.78 55.07
C LYS A 649 33.33 -39.41 56.04
N ALA A 650 32.20 -40.10 55.89
CA ALA A 650 31.41 -40.61 57.02
C ALA A 650 31.27 -42.14 56.88
N HIS A 651 31.77 -42.90 57.85
CA HIS A 651 31.50 -44.34 57.93
C HIS A 651 30.14 -44.58 58.59
N SER A 652 29.07 -44.63 57.80
CA SER A 652 27.93 -45.53 58.04
C SER A 652 27.06 -45.62 56.78
N GLU A 653 26.69 -46.84 56.41
CA GLU A 653 25.59 -47.17 55.49
C GLU A 653 25.50 -46.36 54.17
N LEU A 654 26.35 -46.75 53.20
CA LEU A 654 25.92 -46.68 51.81
C LEU A 654 24.70 -47.61 51.64
N PRO A 655 23.56 -47.13 51.08
CA PRO A 655 22.48 -48.03 50.71
C PRO A 655 22.99 -48.95 49.59
N VAL A 656 23.03 -50.24 49.88
CA VAL A 656 23.40 -51.28 48.92
C VAL A 656 22.34 -51.29 47.81
N VAL A 657 22.70 -50.83 46.62
CA VAL A 657 21.85 -50.90 45.42
C VAL A 657 21.92 -52.32 44.84
N GLU A 658 21.56 -53.30 45.66
CA GLU A 658 21.34 -54.68 45.23
C GLU A 658 20.40 -55.44 46.19
N GLN A 659 19.17 -54.95 46.30
CA GLN A 659 18.02 -55.79 46.55
C GLN A 659 16.79 -55.22 45.85
N ALA A 660 15.97 -56.11 45.27
CA ALA A 660 14.69 -55.77 44.67
C ALA A 660 13.66 -55.43 45.76
N HIS A 661 13.86 -54.30 46.44
CA HIS A 661 12.81 -53.69 47.24
C HIS A 661 11.76 -53.14 46.29
N LYS A 662 10.57 -53.77 46.31
CA LYS A 662 9.33 -53.09 45.90
C LYS A 662 9.36 -51.71 46.56
N GLN A 663 9.17 -50.66 45.76
CA GLN A 663 8.95 -49.32 46.31
C GLN A 663 7.78 -49.41 47.31
N PRO A 664 7.82 -48.70 48.45
CA PRO A 664 6.67 -48.61 49.32
C PRO A 664 5.53 -47.99 48.50
N LYS A 665 4.50 -48.79 48.22
CA LYS A 665 3.29 -48.35 47.52
C LYS A 665 2.75 -47.11 48.20
N LEU A 666 2.37 -46.11 47.41
CA LEU A 666 1.69 -44.94 47.94
C LEU A 666 0.36 -45.39 48.58
N PRO A 667 0.00 -44.87 49.77
CA PRO A 667 -1.19 -45.29 50.53
C PRO A 667 -2.46 -44.65 49.93
N PHE A 668 -2.68 -44.93 48.64
CA PHE A 668 -3.79 -44.42 47.85
C PHE A 668 -4.62 -45.57 47.29
N LYS A 669 -5.92 -45.35 47.30
CA LYS A 669 -6.91 -46.06 46.50
C LYS A 669 -7.20 -45.25 45.23
N VAL A 670 -6.61 -45.68 44.12
CA VAL A 670 -6.71 -44.98 42.82
C VAL A 670 -7.65 -45.72 41.88
N MET A 671 -8.62 -44.99 41.32
CA MET A 671 -9.49 -45.52 40.26
C MET A 671 -8.98 -45.10 38.89
N ALA A 672 -8.79 -46.04 37.97
CA ALA A 672 -8.54 -45.76 36.55
C ALA A 672 -9.78 -46.10 35.72
N VAL A 673 -10.13 -45.20 34.81
CA VAL A 673 -11.33 -45.29 33.95
C VAL A 673 -10.93 -45.07 32.50
N ASP A 674 -11.17 -46.06 31.63
CA ASP A 674 -10.87 -46.03 30.19
C ASP A 674 -11.74 -47.08 29.48
N ASP A 675 -12.37 -46.72 28.37
CA ASP A 675 -13.27 -47.63 27.63
C ASP A 675 -12.50 -48.71 26.85
N ASN A 676 -11.21 -48.51 26.61
CA ASN A 676 -10.36 -49.45 25.91
C ASN A 676 -9.71 -50.45 26.90
N PRO A 677 -10.04 -51.75 26.82
CA PRO A 677 -9.54 -52.75 27.77
C PRO A 677 -8.02 -52.93 27.74
N ALA A 678 -7.32 -52.54 26.66
CA ALA A 678 -5.86 -52.57 26.60
C ALA A 678 -5.23 -51.42 27.39
N ASN A 679 -5.79 -50.20 27.30
CA ASN A 679 -5.34 -49.03 28.08
C ASN A 679 -5.64 -49.23 29.57
N LEU A 680 -6.86 -49.67 29.89
CA LEU A 680 -7.30 -49.92 31.27
C LEU A 680 -6.40 -50.97 31.95
N LYS A 681 -6.04 -52.05 31.25
CA LYS A 681 -5.11 -53.06 31.75
C LYS A 681 -3.68 -52.54 31.91
N LEU A 682 -3.21 -51.68 31.01
CA LEU A 682 -1.89 -51.04 31.12
C LEU A 682 -1.84 -50.11 32.35
N MET A 683 -2.85 -49.24 32.52
CA MET A 683 -2.97 -48.36 33.69
C MET A 683 -3.07 -49.16 34.98
N GLY A 684 -3.89 -50.23 35.00
CA GLY A 684 -3.97 -51.13 36.15
C GLY A 684 -2.63 -51.74 36.51
N THR A 685 -1.86 -52.22 35.53
CA THR A 685 -0.52 -52.79 35.79
C THR A 685 0.45 -51.74 36.37
N LEU A 686 0.44 -50.51 35.83
CA LEU A 686 1.29 -49.41 36.31
C LEU A 686 0.89 -48.93 37.72
N LEU A 687 -0.41 -48.88 38.02
CA LEU A 687 -0.91 -48.53 39.36
C LEU A 687 -0.67 -49.65 40.37
N GLU A 688 -0.87 -50.91 39.99
CA GLU A 688 -0.59 -52.08 40.86
C GLU A 688 0.88 -52.16 41.32
N GLU A 689 1.83 -51.61 40.56
CA GLU A 689 3.23 -51.50 40.95
C GLU A 689 3.49 -50.29 41.90
N GLN A 690 2.61 -49.27 41.93
CA GLN A 690 2.88 -47.95 42.53
C GLN A 690 1.94 -47.52 43.70
N VAL A 691 0.69 -47.99 43.77
CA VAL A 691 -0.29 -47.59 44.81
C VAL A 691 -0.86 -48.78 45.58
N GLU A 692 -1.43 -48.56 46.77
CA GLU A 692 -1.90 -49.62 47.67
C GLU A 692 -3.11 -50.37 47.12
N GLU A 693 -4.16 -49.65 46.67
CA GLU A 693 -5.35 -50.23 46.06
C GLU A 693 -5.64 -49.61 44.68
N THR A 694 -5.94 -50.45 43.69
CA THR A 694 -6.25 -50.05 42.31
C THR A 694 -7.66 -50.52 41.94
N VAL A 695 -8.50 -49.61 41.45
CA VAL A 695 -9.85 -49.90 40.96
C VAL A 695 -9.90 -49.64 39.45
N LEU A 696 -10.43 -50.59 38.67
CA LEU A 696 -10.54 -50.46 37.22
C LEU A 696 -12.00 -50.39 36.79
N CYS A 697 -12.34 -49.37 36.00
CA CYS A 697 -13.67 -49.18 35.40
C CYS A 697 -13.56 -49.01 33.88
N ASP A 698 -14.43 -49.68 33.13
CA ASP A 698 -14.49 -49.68 31.67
C ASP A 698 -15.51 -48.67 31.10
N SER A 699 -16.14 -47.86 31.94
CA SER A 699 -16.99 -46.74 31.52
C SER A 699 -17.20 -45.71 32.63
N GLY A 700 -17.53 -44.47 32.25
CA GLY A 700 -17.93 -43.41 33.17
C GLY A 700 -19.14 -43.79 34.04
N ALA A 701 -20.08 -44.60 33.52
CA ALA A 701 -21.23 -45.08 34.27
C ALA A 701 -20.83 -46.02 35.44
N LYS A 702 -19.86 -46.92 35.23
CA LYS A 702 -19.34 -47.78 36.32
C LYS A 702 -18.49 -46.99 37.31
N ALA A 703 -17.71 -46.01 36.85
CA ALA A 703 -16.95 -45.12 37.71
C ALA A 703 -17.88 -44.32 38.66
N ILE A 704 -18.97 -43.74 38.14
CA ILE A 704 -20.00 -43.07 38.95
C ILE A 704 -20.64 -44.04 39.94
N ALA A 705 -20.97 -45.27 39.52
CA ALA A 705 -21.59 -46.25 40.41
C ALA A 705 -20.65 -46.64 41.56
N TYR A 706 -19.36 -46.87 41.27
CA TYR A 706 -18.35 -47.24 42.27
C TYR A 706 -18.09 -46.11 43.28
N ALA A 707 -17.96 -44.87 42.80
CA ALA A 707 -17.74 -43.67 43.61
C ALA A 707 -18.93 -43.31 44.54
N ARG A 708 -20.14 -43.82 44.28
CA ARG A 708 -21.27 -43.66 45.22
C ARG A 708 -21.14 -44.51 46.48
N GLU A 709 -20.42 -45.63 46.39
CA GLU A 709 -20.37 -46.66 47.44
C GLU A 709 -19.00 -46.72 48.14
N ASN A 710 -17.95 -46.11 47.56
CA ASN A 710 -16.57 -46.22 48.01
C ASN A 710 -15.85 -44.88 47.93
N THR A 711 -15.06 -44.53 48.95
CA THR A 711 -14.12 -43.41 48.89
C THR A 711 -12.90 -43.75 48.03
N LEU A 712 -12.26 -42.72 47.46
CA LEU A 712 -11.14 -42.80 46.51
C LEU A 712 -10.24 -41.58 46.73
N ASP A 713 -8.93 -41.78 46.67
CA ASP A 713 -7.95 -40.71 46.90
C ASP A 713 -7.61 -39.97 45.61
N ILE A 714 -7.53 -40.68 44.47
CA ILE A 714 -7.24 -40.11 43.15
C ILE A 714 -8.06 -40.86 42.09
N ILE A 715 -8.53 -40.16 41.06
CA ILE A 715 -9.22 -40.76 39.91
C ILE A 715 -8.49 -40.39 38.61
N LEU A 716 -8.00 -41.37 37.86
CA LEU A 716 -7.53 -41.20 36.49
C LEU A 716 -8.71 -41.44 35.54
N MET A 717 -9.17 -40.40 34.85
CA MET A 717 -10.38 -40.42 34.05
C MET A 717 -10.07 -40.15 32.57
N ASP A 718 -10.32 -41.11 31.68
CA ASP A 718 -10.31 -40.84 30.25
C ASP A 718 -11.43 -39.86 29.86
N ILE A 719 -11.10 -38.88 29.02
CA ILE A 719 -12.07 -37.85 28.60
C ILE A 719 -13.07 -38.43 27.61
N GLN A 720 -12.61 -39.26 26.67
CA GLN A 720 -13.39 -39.69 25.51
C GLN A 720 -13.91 -41.11 25.68
N MET A 721 -15.06 -41.25 26.35
CA MET A 721 -15.75 -42.53 26.57
C MET A 721 -17.18 -42.51 26.02
N PRO A 722 -17.73 -43.65 25.58
CA PRO A 722 -19.13 -43.78 25.16
C PRO A 722 -20.10 -43.66 26.34
N GLU A 723 -21.36 -43.34 26.03
CA GLU A 723 -22.49 -43.08 26.95
C GLU A 723 -22.32 -41.88 27.88
N ILE A 724 -21.29 -41.88 28.73
CA ILE A 724 -20.94 -40.82 29.67
C ILE A 724 -19.46 -40.50 29.51
N ASP A 725 -19.18 -39.32 28.95
CA ASP A 725 -17.82 -38.79 28.79
C ASP A 725 -17.16 -38.49 30.15
N GLY A 726 -15.82 -38.41 30.16
CA GLY A 726 -15.04 -38.21 31.38
C GLY A 726 -15.29 -36.87 32.08
N ILE A 727 -15.75 -35.84 31.36
CA ILE A 727 -16.05 -34.52 31.92
C ILE A 727 -17.34 -34.61 32.73
N ARG A 728 -18.41 -35.13 32.14
CA ARG A 728 -19.68 -35.39 32.83
C ARG A 728 -19.55 -36.40 33.96
N ALA A 729 -18.70 -37.42 33.79
CA ALA A 729 -18.40 -38.36 34.88
C ALA A 729 -17.74 -37.64 36.07
N SER A 730 -16.80 -36.72 35.81
CA SER A 730 -16.15 -35.90 36.83
C SER A 730 -17.14 -34.97 37.54
N GLU A 731 -17.95 -34.22 36.78
CA GLU A 731 -19.00 -33.33 37.32
C GLU A 731 -19.97 -34.08 38.26
N VAL A 732 -20.38 -35.30 37.90
CA VAL A 732 -21.29 -36.12 38.72
C VAL A 732 -20.60 -36.69 39.96
N ILE A 733 -19.29 -37.00 39.90
CA ILE A 733 -18.51 -37.48 41.04
C ILE A 733 -18.23 -36.34 42.03
N HIS A 734 -17.84 -35.14 41.56
CA HIS A 734 -17.64 -33.97 42.42
C HIS A 734 -18.92 -33.47 43.11
N GLN A 735 -20.12 -33.81 42.59
CA GLN A 735 -21.39 -33.55 43.29
C GLN A 735 -21.65 -34.46 44.50
N MET A 736 -20.88 -35.55 44.65
CA MET A 736 -21.04 -36.47 45.78
C MET A 736 -20.31 -35.95 47.02
N SER A 737 -20.96 -35.99 48.18
CA SER A 737 -20.45 -35.38 49.43
C SER A 737 -19.15 -35.95 49.98
N HIS A 738 -18.68 -37.09 49.46
CA HIS A 738 -17.43 -37.74 49.85
C HIS A 738 -16.32 -37.60 48.79
N HIS A 739 -16.59 -36.89 47.69
CA HIS A 739 -15.68 -36.73 46.55
C HIS A 739 -15.53 -35.28 46.06
N GLN A 740 -16.10 -34.29 46.77
CA GLN A 740 -16.02 -32.88 46.38
C GLN A 740 -14.58 -32.39 46.15
N ASP A 741 -13.65 -32.87 46.98
CA ASP A 741 -12.23 -32.53 46.92
C ASP A 741 -11.34 -33.64 46.33
N THR A 742 -11.91 -34.76 45.83
CA THR A 742 -11.10 -35.84 45.24
C THR A 742 -10.46 -35.36 43.92
N PRO A 743 -9.12 -35.38 43.78
CA PRO A 743 -8.46 -34.97 42.55
C PRO A 743 -8.77 -35.95 41.40
N ILE A 744 -9.39 -35.43 40.35
CA ILE A 744 -9.63 -36.15 39.09
C ILE A 744 -8.61 -35.68 38.06
N ILE A 745 -7.78 -36.60 37.59
CA ILE A 745 -6.70 -36.36 36.62
C ILE A 745 -7.17 -36.83 35.24
N ALA A 746 -7.26 -35.89 34.30
CA ALA A 746 -7.73 -36.13 32.95
C ALA A 746 -6.71 -36.89 32.11
N VAL A 747 -7.07 -38.07 31.60
CA VAL A 747 -6.24 -38.82 30.66
C VAL A 747 -6.65 -38.45 29.22
N THR A 748 -5.73 -37.91 28.41
CA THR A 748 -6.03 -37.36 27.07
C THR A 748 -5.05 -37.81 25.99
N ALA A 749 -5.56 -38.07 24.77
CA ALA A 749 -4.74 -38.41 23.60
C ALA A 749 -4.06 -37.21 22.91
N HIS A 750 -4.47 -35.98 23.23
CA HIS A 750 -3.94 -34.75 22.63
C HIS A 750 -3.57 -33.70 23.69
N THR A 751 -2.34 -33.20 23.62
CA THR A 751 -1.84 -32.05 24.40
C THR A 751 -1.64 -30.84 23.49
N VAL A 752 -2.74 -30.18 23.13
CA VAL A 752 -2.70 -28.89 22.43
C VAL A 752 -2.95 -27.78 23.46
N ARG A 753 -2.11 -26.73 23.44
CA ARG A 753 -2.32 -25.54 24.30
C ARG A 753 -3.72 -24.97 24.06
N GLY A 754 -4.46 -24.76 25.15
CA GLY A 754 -5.89 -24.40 25.15
C GLY A 754 -6.76 -25.50 25.78
N GLN A 755 -6.57 -26.77 25.41
CA GLN A 755 -7.37 -27.87 25.97
C GLN A 755 -7.04 -28.11 27.46
N GLN A 756 -5.79 -27.90 27.87
CA GLN A 756 -5.33 -27.99 29.26
C GLN A 756 -6.03 -26.97 30.16
N GLU A 757 -6.07 -25.69 29.77
CA GLU A 757 -6.79 -24.66 30.51
C GLU A 757 -8.29 -24.96 30.61
N GLN A 758 -8.87 -25.53 29.56
CA GLN A 758 -10.28 -25.85 29.52
C GLN A 758 -10.64 -26.99 30.49
N LEU A 759 -9.79 -28.01 30.61
CA LEU A 759 -9.99 -29.12 31.57
C LEU A 759 -9.85 -28.64 33.02
N LEU A 760 -8.85 -27.79 33.30
CA LEU A 760 -8.70 -27.16 34.63
C LEU A 760 -9.90 -26.24 34.97
N LYS A 761 -10.42 -25.47 33.99
CA LYS A 761 -11.64 -24.64 34.16
C LYS A 761 -12.91 -25.46 34.37
N LEU A 762 -12.91 -26.74 33.99
CA LEU A 762 -14.02 -27.69 34.18
C LEU A 762 -13.92 -28.50 35.49
N GLY A 763 -12.97 -28.16 36.37
CA GLY A 763 -12.86 -28.76 37.72
C GLY A 763 -11.98 -30.00 37.82
N MET A 764 -11.29 -30.40 36.75
CA MET A 764 -10.27 -31.45 36.82
C MET A 764 -8.98 -30.89 37.45
N ALA A 765 -8.29 -31.71 38.24
CA ALA A 765 -7.17 -31.28 39.07
C ALA A 765 -5.82 -31.24 38.32
N ASP A 766 -5.60 -32.19 37.40
CA ASP A 766 -4.39 -32.30 36.57
C ASP A 766 -4.72 -33.06 35.27
N TYR A 767 -3.72 -33.28 34.40
CA TYR A 767 -3.86 -34.11 33.20
C TYR A 767 -2.64 -35.02 32.93
N LEU A 768 -2.90 -36.16 32.30
CA LEU A 768 -1.90 -37.10 31.80
C LEU A 768 -2.09 -37.33 30.30
N ALA A 769 -1.01 -37.20 29.52
CA ALA A 769 -1.03 -37.48 28.10
C ALA A 769 -0.91 -39.00 27.83
N LYS A 770 -1.73 -39.55 26.94
CA LYS A 770 -1.58 -40.91 26.40
C LYS A 770 -0.45 -40.93 25.34
N PRO A 771 0.44 -41.93 25.31
CA PRO A 771 0.53 -43.05 26.25
C PRO A 771 1.09 -42.62 27.61
N ILE A 772 0.50 -43.15 28.68
CA ILE A 772 0.96 -42.89 30.05
C ILE A 772 2.32 -43.57 30.24
N ASP A 773 3.27 -42.77 30.73
CA ASP A 773 4.61 -43.21 31.11
C ASP A 773 4.72 -43.29 32.64
N GLU A 774 5.49 -44.26 33.14
CA GLU A 774 5.61 -44.58 34.56
C GLU A 774 6.12 -43.38 35.37
N ALA A 775 7.16 -42.71 34.87
CA ALA A 775 7.73 -41.51 35.51
C ALA A 775 6.72 -40.36 35.61
N ARG A 776 5.87 -40.17 34.59
CA ARG A 776 4.83 -39.13 34.60
C ARG A 776 3.67 -39.48 35.52
N LEU A 777 3.29 -40.76 35.58
CA LEU A 777 2.28 -41.25 36.52
C LEU A 777 2.73 -41.03 37.97
N ILE A 778 3.97 -41.42 38.31
CA ILE A 778 4.55 -41.18 39.64
C ILE A 778 4.60 -39.68 39.94
N GLN A 779 5.02 -38.84 38.98
CA GLN A 779 5.06 -37.38 39.17
C GLN A 779 3.66 -36.77 39.41
N ALA A 780 2.62 -37.29 38.76
CA ALA A 780 1.24 -36.82 38.97
C ALA A 780 0.69 -37.28 40.33
N LEU A 781 0.84 -38.57 40.68
CA LEU A 781 0.39 -39.12 41.97
C LEU A 781 1.11 -38.46 43.16
N SER A 782 2.41 -38.17 43.04
CA SER A 782 3.20 -37.59 44.12
C SER A 782 2.84 -36.14 44.48
N ARG A 783 2.16 -35.40 43.60
CA ARG A 783 1.66 -34.04 43.88
C ARG A 783 0.50 -34.01 44.87
N TYR A 784 -0.19 -35.14 45.06
CA TYR A 784 -1.41 -35.24 45.86
C TYR A 784 -1.21 -36.04 47.16
N LEU A 785 0.04 -36.23 47.62
CA LEU A 785 0.28 -36.81 48.95
C LEU A 785 -0.24 -35.87 50.05
N PRO A 786 -0.95 -36.41 51.06
CA PRO A 786 -1.34 -35.62 52.22
C PRO A 786 -0.12 -35.24 53.07
N ASP A 787 -0.05 -33.98 53.50
CA ASP A 787 1.08 -33.38 54.26
C ASP A 787 1.46 -34.08 55.58
N GLY A 788 0.69 -35.07 56.03
CA GLY A 788 1.01 -35.90 57.20
C GLY A 788 2.08 -36.98 56.97
N ALA A 789 2.45 -37.30 55.73
CA ALA A 789 3.46 -38.31 55.41
C ALA A 789 4.90 -37.77 55.27
N SER A 790 5.10 -36.45 55.40
CA SER A 790 6.38 -35.79 55.09
C SER A 790 7.45 -35.85 56.20
N GLN A 791 7.17 -36.44 57.38
CA GLN A 791 8.13 -36.56 58.49
C GLN A 791 9.22 -37.64 58.31
N LEU A 792 9.68 -37.87 57.07
CA LEU A 792 10.91 -38.62 56.79
C LEU A 792 11.96 -37.84 55.99
N HIS A 793 11.67 -36.63 55.50
CA HIS A 793 12.65 -35.70 54.92
C HIS A 793 12.24 -34.26 55.25
N ASP A 794 12.55 -33.82 56.48
CA ASP A 794 12.47 -32.41 56.84
C ASP A 794 13.79 -31.95 57.46
N GLU A 795 14.44 -30.99 56.81
CA GLU A 795 15.23 -29.96 57.47
C GLU A 795 15.34 -28.74 56.54
N GLN A 796 14.21 -28.03 56.39
CA GLN A 796 14.27 -26.59 56.07
C GLN A 796 14.65 -25.78 57.32
N PRO A 797 15.18 -24.56 57.12
CA PRO A 797 14.65 -23.43 57.89
C PRO A 797 13.89 -22.43 57.00
N HIS A 798 12.66 -22.11 57.40
CA HIS A 798 11.90 -20.97 56.88
C HIS A 798 12.61 -19.63 57.12
N ALA A 799 12.46 -18.69 56.19
CA ALA A 799 11.57 -17.51 56.36
C ALA A 799 12.03 -16.28 55.54
N LEU A 800 11.07 -15.61 54.88
CA LEU A 800 10.63 -14.26 55.27
C LEU A 800 9.38 -13.83 54.48
N GLN A 801 8.35 -13.39 55.21
CA GLN A 801 7.09 -12.83 54.70
C GLN A 801 7.20 -11.30 54.50
N HIS A 802 6.28 -10.71 53.74
CA HIS A 802 5.45 -9.51 54.05
C HIS A 802 4.45 -9.35 52.86
N SER A 803 3.11 -9.39 52.93
CA SER A 803 2.04 -8.93 53.85
C SER A 803 1.43 -7.55 53.49
N HIS A 804 0.18 -7.55 53.01
CA HIS A 804 -0.87 -6.49 53.06
C HIS A 804 -2.11 -7.03 52.29
N VAL A 805 -3.17 -7.56 52.92
CA VAL A 805 -4.24 -6.95 53.76
C VAL A 805 -5.25 -6.09 52.97
N LEU A 806 -6.49 -6.59 52.93
CA LEU A 806 -7.71 -5.96 52.37
C LEU A 806 -8.25 -4.82 53.25
N GLN A 807 -8.86 -3.80 52.64
CA GLN A 807 -9.95 -3.03 53.23
C GLN A 807 -10.80 -2.30 52.16
N GLN A 808 -12.12 -2.48 52.20
CA GLN A 808 -13.11 -1.57 51.58
C GLN A 808 -13.52 -0.50 52.61
N PRO A 809 -14.10 0.62 52.15
CA PRO A 809 -15.43 0.96 52.67
C PRO A 809 -16.43 1.53 51.63
N HIS A 810 -17.66 1.74 52.10
CA HIS A 810 -18.89 2.05 51.37
C HIS A 810 -19.07 3.50 50.86
N ALA A 811 -19.89 3.60 49.79
CA ALA A 811 -20.96 4.58 49.52
C ALA A 811 -20.69 6.09 49.30
N LEU A 812 -21.26 6.61 48.20
CA LEU A 812 -22.16 7.79 48.05
C LEU A 812 -22.34 8.03 46.52
N GLN A 813 -23.52 7.78 45.93
CA GLN A 813 -24.68 8.67 45.75
C GLN A 813 -24.50 9.84 44.75
N GLN A 814 -25.43 9.87 43.77
CA GLN A 814 -25.94 11.03 43.02
C GLN A 814 -25.12 11.70 41.89
N SER A 815 -25.59 11.42 40.66
CA SER A 815 -25.95 12.38 39.60
C SER A 815 -24.99 13.52 39.20
N HIS A 816 -24.63 13.54 37.91
CA HIS A 816 -25.13 14.62 37.05
C HIS A 816 -25.37 14.14 35.61
N SER A 817 -26.33 14.77 34.94
CA SER A 817 -26.83 14.45 33.61
C SER A 817 -26.62 15.61 32.63
N LEU A 818 -26.95 15.36 31.36
CA LEU A 818 -27.35 16.30 30.29
C LEU A 818 -26.30 16.77 29.27
N GLN A 819 -26.64 16.49 27.99
CA GLN A 819 -26.65 17.42 26.83
C GLN A 819 -25.30 17.77 26.14
N GLN A 820 -25.22 17.99 24.82
CA GLN A 820 -26.23 18.08 23.73
C GLN A 820 -25.59 17.80 22.34
N GLN A 821 -26.23 17.04 21.44
CA GLN A 821 -27.02 17.42 20.21
C GLN A 821 -26.26 17.90 18.96
N GLY A 822 -26.89 17.65 17.80
CA GLY A 822 -26.46 17.94 16.42
C GLY A 822 -26.51 16.67 15.55
N GLU A 823 -27.67 16.12 15.13
CA GLU A 823 -28.64 16.63 14.12
C GLU A 823 -27.98 16.85 12.74
N GLY A 824 -28.50 16.41 11.58
CA GLY A 824 -29.67 15.59 11.17
C GLY A 824 -29.35 15.02 9.76
N GLU A 825 -30.22 14.50 8.89
CA GLU A 825 -31.66 14.22 8.89
C GLU A 825 -31.93 13.19 7.76
N SER A 826 -32.93 12.32 7.99
CA SER A 826 -33.92 11.70 7.06
C SER A 826 -33.90 12.11 5.57
N GLU A 827 -34.09 11.22 4.58
CA GLU A 827 -35.33 10.55 4.12
C GLU A 827 -35.00 9.61 2.90
N SER A 828 -35.82 8.66 2.38
CA SER A 828 -37.15 8.07 2.69
C SER A 828 -37.37 6.78 1.83
N GLU A 829 -38.60 6.26 1.80
CA GLU A 829 -39.24 5.41 0.76
C GLU A 829 -38.91 3.90 0.60
N SER A 830 -39.93 3.14 0.99
CA SER A 830 -40.35 1.79 0.61
C SER A 830 -40.25 1.40 -0.87
N GLU A 831 -40.10 0.09 -1.10
CA GLU A 831 -41.12 -0.64 -1.87
C GLU A 831 -41.20 -2.11 -1.45
N SER A 832 -42.36 -2.72 -1.66
CA SER A 832 -42.70 -4.09 -1.26
C SER A 832 -43.09 -4.88 -2.50
N GLU A 833 -42.57 -6.10 -2.65
CA GLU A 833 -43.29 -7.10 -3.44
C GLU A 833 -43.05 -8.51 -2.92
N SER A 834 -44.14 -9.26 -2.89
CA SER A 834 -44.21 -10.66 -2.47
C SER A 834 -44.78 -11.43 -3.65
N GLU A 835 -44.14 -12.52 -4.06
CA GLU A 835 -44.92 -13.65 -4.59
C GLU A 835 -44.20 -14.97 -4.39
N SER A 836 -45.04 -15.99 -4.18
CA SER A 836 -44.67 -17.37 -3.89
C SER A 836 -44.92 -18.21 -5.13
N GLU A 837 -44.01 -19.12 -5.46
CA GLU A 837 -44.40 -20.30 -6.24
C GLU A 837 -43.58 -21.53 -5.85
N SER A 838 -44.23 -22.68 -5.90
CA SER A 838 -43.80 -23.97 -5.35
C SER A 838 -44.00 -25.05 -6.41
N GLU A 839 -42.97 -25.85 -6.69
CA GLU A 839 -42.99 -27.17 -7.36
C GLU A 839 -41.53 -27.57 -7.66
N SER A 840 -41.11 -28.83 -7.70
CA SER A 840 -41.62 -30.09 -7.13
C SER A 840 -40.52 -31.14 -7.24
N GLU A 841 -40.38 -32.03 -6.27
CA GLU A 841 -39.45 -33.18 -6.34
C GLU A 841 -39.90 -34.19 -7.40
N SER A 842 -38.95 -34.77 -8.15
CA SER A 842 -39.14 -36.06 -8.82
C SER A 842 -37.80 -36.79 -9.04
N GLU A 843 -37.53 -37.78 -8.19
CA GLU A 843 -36.54 -38.83 -8.50
C GLU A 843 -37.17 -39.87 -9.44
N THR A 844 -36.45 -40.32 -10.48
CA THR A 844 -36.42 -41.76 -10.80
C THR A 844 -35.24 -42.18 -11.70
N HIS A 845 -34.70 -43.34 -11.34
CA HIS A 845 -33.51 -44.07 -11.79
C HIS A 845 -33.37 -44.52 -13.28
N ILE A 846 -32.09 -44.59 -13.74
CA ILE A 846 -31.36 -45.76 -14.37
C ILE A 846 -31.89 -46.26 -15.75
N PRO A 847 -31.05 -46.51 -16.78
CA PRO A 847 -29.85 -47.38 -16.79
C PRO A 847 -28.48 -46.74 -16.51
#